data_AF-A0A833XDF3-F1
#
_entry.id   AF-A0A833XDF3-F1
#
_cell.length_a   1.000
_cell.length_b   1.000
_cell.length_c   1.000
_cell.angle_alpha   90.00
_cell.angle_beta   90.00
_cell.angle_gamma   90.00
#
_symmetry.space_group_name_H-M   'P 1'
#
loop_
_entity.id
_entity.type
_entity.pdbx_description
1 polymer ?
#
loop_
_entity_poly.entity_id
_entity_poly.type
_entity_poly.pdbx_seq_one_letter_code
_entity_poly.pdbx_strand_id
1 'polypeptide(L)'
;MNMGVLQYYFSMKALLWVLVVFVQTREYMGCLEEERAGLLHLKSFLIISIPSLGAYNSAYDYLPSWVDHEKNDCCDWERVTCNSTTGHLIELSLDNLMQDPNYNYDDDYYYYKMEKYDEKRSWLLNVSLLEPFKELRSLDLSLNAIHGCIPDEGFEKLSTLRNLEILNLGQNSFDDNSILQSLGAITSLKTLNLTGNYLEGYFPAQELVTLRNLNALDISSNGYNGSLPNQGFERLAVLRNLETLILDRNLFGYSIIPSLSNLTSLMTLSLSGNSFWADGGVNVEGGTFERLSVLRNLKTLNLDGNGFNDSIIPSLSGLTSLTSLSLAFNRIQGGGEGWKMLSRLENLEILDLSYNGLNDTSFLQSIAAVKSLKSLNLANNELTGYFPTKGWKMLSRLENLEILDLCKNLLNDTSFLQSIVAVKSLKTLNLKYNQLTGSFSTKEVANLTNLEVLILQGNHFGGRLAIQEFCALKKLKVLDLSHNYFEGILPPCLNNMTSFVVLDISGNQFNGNASSSYVEASGMSLEYIDFSYNLFVGIFSFNLFANYSKLEVLRFNGQNNKVEIETEGSMGWSPLFQLKIIELSNCSLNKLIDNIPKFLLVQHELATVDLSHSKLKGNFPNWLIENNTRLRVLDLQNNAFMGQLYLPSFIHKHITLMDVSTNHLDGKLQENIGMIFPNLAYLNLSNNNLEGNLPSSISGMLYLEVLDLSFNHFSGGVPRGLNTGCLSLKFLNLAYNSFNGTIFVGTNQRILQMNGNQFTSISLVPNSTVGKLLYLDISNNKISGTIPRWLGNTSYFKTLIMANNDFYGQIPCELSMTGTLDLSHNLFKGLLPFCLNLPNLEHLYLQGNKFTGSIPKVLFNSSSLLTLDIRNNKFTGVISIEIKELQQLQVLLLSGNHFTGIIPNQLCLLKMINIMDLSKNAFSGTIPQCLYKIYFGKITVRSFDYSREESSSMSRGYLPYTHKGFSDKVANSFEDKEYIDAEVEIEFVTKYRHSSYKGYILRYMSGLDFSCNNLTGSIPLALGQISSLRALNLSYNHLTGKIPTTFSKLALLESLDLSHNSLSGEIPSALIDLTFLEVFNVANNNLSGKVPDMKAQFGTFEKSSYEGNVFLCGPPLDKSCAKIKELDPTPTQSSNESDKKWYEVDPMVFHTSFSVSYIIFFFSVMSLLYINLYWLQRCSNLMEDLIYSCYYFAFDTSKRLSNCLCN
;
A
#
# COMPACT_ATOMS: atom_id res chain seq x y z
N MET A 1 84.24 -36.19 28.14
CA MET A 1 83.07 -36.17 27.21
C MET A 1 81.86 -35.65 27.99
N ASN A 2 80.99 -34.88 27.35
CA ASN A 2 79.86 -34.10 27.91
C ASN A 2 80.19 -32.69 28.47
N MET A 3 80.62 -31.79 27.59
CA MET A 3 80.40 -30.33 27.77
C MET A 3 79.65 -29.68 26.58
N GLY A 4 79.14 -30.47 25.62
CA GLY A 4 78.45 -29.93 24.43
C GLY A 4 76.92 -29.82 24.53
N VAL A 5 76.28 -30.47 25.52
CA VAL A 5 74.81 -30.58 25.55
C VAL A 5 74.14 -29.56 26.48
N LEU A 6 74.87 -29.01 27.47
CA LEU A 6 74.30 -27.97 28.36
C LEU A 6 74.26 -26.57 27.71
N GLN A 7 75.14 -26.28 26.75
CA GLN A 7 75.18 -24.96 26.10
C GLN A 7 74.07 -24.80 25.04
N TYR A 8 73.63 -25.90 24.43
CA TYR A 8 72.48 -25.91 23.52
C TYR A 8 71.13 -25.74 24.24
N TYR A 9 71.00 -26.31 25.45
CA TYR A 9 69.77 -26.22 26.24
C TYR A 9 69.55 -24.81 26.86
N PHE A 10 70.63 -24.11 27.20
CA PHE A 10 70.55 -22.72 27.67
C PHE A 10 70.32 -21.72 26.52
N SER A 11 70.90 -21.97 25.33
CA SER A 11 70.67 -21.15 24.14
C SER A 11 69.23 -21.25 23.62
N MET A 12 68.65 -22.46 23.58
CA MET A 12 67.25 -22.67 23.19
C MET A 12 66.26 -22.06 24.18
N LYS A 13 66.52 -22.13 25.49
CA LYS A 13 65.67 -21.43 26.48
C LYS A 13 65.81 -19.92 26.40
N ALA A 14 66.99 -19.38 26.13
CA ALA A 14 67.16 -17.95 25.89
C ALA A 14 66.44 -17.50 24.61
N LEU A 15 66.49 -18.29 23.53
CA LEU A 15 65.75 -18.00 22.29
C LEU A 15 64.24 -18.13 22.47
N LEU A 16 63.79 -19.12 23.26
CA LEU A 16 62.38 -19.30 23.61
C LEU A 16 61.90 -18.19 24.57
N TRP A 17 62.73 -17.72 25.49
CA TRP A 17 62.43 -16.56 26.33
C TRP A 17 62.46 -15.26 25.53
N VAL A 18 63.34 -15.10 24.55
CA VAL A 18 63.33 -13.95 23.63
C VAL A 18 62.11 -14.01 22.71
N LEU A 19 61.69 -15.19 22.24
CA LEU A 19 60.46 -15.39 21.46
C LEU A 19 59.21 -15.24 22.32
N VAL A 20 59.20 -15.72 23.57
CA VAL A 20 58.09 -15.54 24.52
C VAL A 20 58.03 -14.09 24.99
N VAL A 21 59.15 -13.39 25.14
CA VAL A 21 59.18 -11.94 25.37
C VAL A 21 58.80 -11.19 24.09
N PHE A 22 59.14 -11.65 22.88
CA PHE A 22 58.64 -11.09 21.61
C PHE A 22 57.15 -11.37 21.37
N VAL A 23 56.61 -12.46 21.92
CA VAL A 23 55.19 -12.86 21.85
C VAL A 23 54.38 -12.22 22.98
N GLN A 24 54.97 -12.00 24.17
CA GLN A 24 54.38 -11.27 25.30
C GLN A 24 54.52 -9.75 25.16
N THR A 25 55.45 -9.24 24.35
CA THR A 25 55.48 -7.82 23.91
C THR A 25 54.57 -7.56 22.71
N ARG A 26 53.94 -8.60 22.15
CA ARG A 26 52.83 -8.46 21.19
C ARG A 26 51.46 -8.31 21.86
N GLU A 27 51.37 -8.33 23.19
CA GLU A 27 50.12 -8.18 23.95
C GLU A 27 49.83 -6.75 24.46
N TYR A 28 50.49 -5.71 23.91
CA TYR A 28 50.02 -4.33 24.01
C TYR A 28 50.33 -3.60 22.69
N MET A 29 49.50 -3.84 21.67
CA MET A 29 49.43 -3.00 20.48
C MET A 29 48.08 -2.30 20.49
N GLY A 30 47.88 -1.47 21.51
CA GLY A 30 46.81 -0.49 21.51
C GLY A 30 47.26 0.80 20.84
N CYS A 31 46.29 1.59 20.42
CA CYS A 31 46.45 2.98 20.01
C CYS A 31 47.39 3.74 20.95
N LEU A 32 48.33 4.50 20.39
CA LEU A 32 49.27 5.31 21.17
C LEU A 32 48.53 6.30 22.07
N GLU A 33 49.01 6.50 23.30
CA GLU A 33 48.33 7.39 24.24
C GLU A 33 48.22 8.84 23.74
N GLU A 34 49.16 9.31 22.91
CA GLU A 34 49.08 10.62 22.26
C GLU A 34 47.89 10.70 21.27
N GLU A 35 47.63 9.63 20.50
CA GLU A 35 46.50 9.53 19.56
C GLU A 35 45.18 9.34 20.31
N ARG A 36 45.15 8.46 21.33
CA ARG A 36 43.99 8.26 22.20
C ARG A 36 43.57 9.55 22.90
N ALA A 37 44.51 10.28 23.49
CA ALA A 37 44.25 11.59 24.09
C ALA A 37 43.77 12.62 23.06
N GLY A 38 44.35 12.61 21.85
CA GLY A 38 43.93 13.45 20.74
C GLY A 38 42.46 13.22 20.34
N LEU A 39 42.02 11.97 20.22
CA LEU A 39 40.63 11.61 19.91
C LEU A 39 39.64 12.05 21.01
N LEU A 40 40.00 11.87 22.29
CA LEU A 40 39.16 12.33 23.41
C LEU A 40 39.05 13.86 23.46
N HIS A 41 40.12 14.57 23.12
CA HIS A 41 40.11 16.02 22.99
C HIS A 41 39.22 16.48 21.83
N LEU A 42 39.29 15.78 20.69
CA LEU A 42 38.42 16.00 19.54
C LEU A 42 36.94 15.76 19.87
N LYS A 43 36.60 14.67 20.57
CA LYS A 43 35.23 14.41 21.08
C LYS A 43 34.73 15.54 21.97
N SER A 44 35.58 16.02 22.88
CA SER A 44 35.22 17.13 23.77
C SER A 44 34.92 18.42 22.99
N PHE A 45 35.71 18.73 21.97
CA PHE A 45 35.46 19.87 21.09
C PHE A 45 34.15 19.72 20.31
N LEU A 46 33.88 18.54 19.75
CA LEU A 46 32.64 18.26 19.00
C LEU A 46 31.39 18.48 19.86
N ILE A 47 31.41 18.02 21.12
CA ILE A 47 30.32 18.22 22.10
C ILE A 47 30.01 19.70 22.34
N ILE A 48 31.04 20.56 22.35
CA ILE A 48 30.91 21.99 22.67
C ILE A 48 30.55 22.82 21.42
N SER A 49 31.08 22.46 20.25
CA SER A 49 31.06 23.30 19.04
C SER A 49 29.81 23.12 18.18
N ILE A 50 29.04 22.05 18.35
CA ILE A 50 27.84 21.76 17.53
C ILE A 50 26.57 22.26 18.27
N PRO A 51 25.89 23.33 17.81
CA PRO A 51 24.77 23.95 18.54
C PRO A 51 23.51 23.08 18.72
N SER A 52 23.36 22.02 17.92
CA SER A 52 22.27 21.04 18.08
C SER A 52 22.48 20.07 19.25
N LEU A 53 23.72 19.89 19.73
CA LEU A 53 24.03 18.97 20.83
C LEU A 53 23.55 19.48 22.20
N GLY A 54 23.54 20.80 22.41
CA GLY A 54 23.18 21.39 23.70
C GLY A 54 21.68 21.57 23.98
N ALA A 55 20.82 21.53 22.94
CA ALA A 55 19.44 22.01 23.07
C ALA A 55 18.33 20.94 22.95
N TYR A 56 18.62 19.72 22.45
CA TYR A 56 17.57 18.74 22.13
C TYR A 56 17.69 17.33 22.73
N ASN A 57 18.79 16.92 23.36
CA ASN A 57 18.81 15.67 24.13
C ASN A 57 20.09 15.57 24.98
N SER A 58 19.98 15.63 26.31
CA SER A 58 21.09 15.32 27.22
C SER A 58 21.34 13.80 27.39
N ALA A 59 20.83 12.97 26.48
CA ALA A 59 20.77 11.50 26.61
C ALA A 59 21.35 10.72 25.40
N TYR A 60 21.97 11.41 24.44
CA TYR A 60 22.63 10.80 23.28
C TYR A 60 24.13 11.09 23.32
N ASP A 61 24.97 10.05 23.46
CA ASP A 61 26.41 10.12 23.17
C ASP A 61 26.58 9.71 21.70
N TYR A 62 27.07 10.62 20.85
CA TYR A 62 27.23 10.43 19.41
C TYR A 62 28.53 9.70 19.05
N LEU A 63 29.43 9.52 20.02
CA LEU A 63 30.65 8.70 19.91
C LEU A 63 30.75 7.77 21.13
N PRO A 64 29.76 6.88 21.38
CA PRO A 64 29.61 6.16 22.64
C PRO A 64 30.78 5.22 22.95
N SER A 65 31.51 4.73 21.94
CA SER A 65 32.69 3.90 22.19
C SER A 65 33.93 4.70 22.65
N TRP A 66 33.95 6.02 22.44
CA TRP A 66 35.10 6.88 22.75
C TRP A 66 35.07 7.27 24.23
N VAL A 67 35.51 6.35 25.08
CA VAL A 67 35.47 6.47 26.54
C VAL A 67 36.86 6.41 27.15
N ASP A 68 37.09 7.27 28.15
CA ASP A 68 38.36 7.33 28.87
C ASP A 68 38.42 6.25 29.96
N HIS A 69 38.79 5.03 29.57
CA HIS A 69 39.10 3.93 30.49
C HIS A 69 40.53 3.41 30.27
N GLU A 70 41.28 3.17 31.36
CA GLU A 70 42.69 2.76 31.39
C GLU A 70 43.02 1.39 30.73
N LYS A 71 42.02 0.74 30.10
CA LYS A 71 42.17 -0.57 29.43
C LYS A 71 41.55 -0.66 28.03
N ASN A 72 40.94 0.42 27.53
CA ASN A 72 40.30 0.41 26.21
C ASN A 72 41.28 0.86 25.13
N ASP A 73 41.46 0.02 24.11
CA ASP A 73 42.20 0.32 22.91
C ASP A 73 41.37 1.26 22.01
N CYS A 74 41.93 2.41 21.62
CA CYS A 74 41.24 3.35 20.73
C CYS A 74 41.06 2.77 19.31
N CYS A 75 41.80 1.74 18.94
CA CYS A 75 41.64 1.03 17.68
C CYS A 75 40.36 0.20 17.60
N ASP A 76 39.72 -0.09 18.74
CA ASP A 76 38.40 -0.73 18.81
C ASP A 76 37.25 0.29 18.77
N TRP A 77 37.56 1.60 18.72
CA TRP A 77 36.53 2.62 18.69
C TRP A 77 35.85 2.68 17.33
N GLU A 78 34.55 2.95 17.36
CA GLU A 78 33.81 3.24 16.15
C GLU A 78 34.51 4.36 15.37
N ARG A 79 34.52 4.21 14.04
CA ARG A 79 35.03 5.22 13.11
C ARG A 79 36.56 5.46 13.16
N VAL A 80 37.29 4.68 13.95
CA VAL A 80 38.76 4.68 14.01
C VAL A 80 39.28 3.42 13.34
N THR A 81 40.32 3.54 12.52
CA THR A 81 41.04 2.37 11.99
C THR A 81 42.54 2.56 12.17
N CYS A 82 43.17 1.55 12.77
CA CYS A 82 44.60 1.53 13.04
C CYS A 82 45.35 0.55 12.12
N ASN A 83 46.65 0.79 11.97
CA ASN A 83 47.55 -0.14 11.32
C ASN A 83 47.76 -1.39 12.20
N SER A 84 47.39 -2.56 11.67
CA SER A 84 47.46 -3.84 12.39
C SER A 84 48.87 -4.26 12.83
N THR A 85 49.92 -3.62 12.31
CA THR A 85 51.32 -3.92 12.65
C THR A 85 51.92 -2.92 13.63
N THR A 86 51.50 -1.65 13.59
CA THR A 86 52.12 -0.56 14.37
C THR A 86 51.21 0.05 15.43
N GLY A 87 49.90 -0.24 15.41
CA GLY A 87 48.92 0.32 16.35
C GLY A 87 48.55 1.79 16.10
N HIS A 88 49.19 2.45 15.13
CA HIS A 88 48.91 3.85 14.79
C HIS A 88 47.59 4.03 14.06
N LEU A 89 46.88 5.11 14.38
CA LEU A 89 45.68 5.55 13.67
C LEU A 89 46.02 5.94 12.21
N ILE A 90 45.35 5.29 11.25
CA ILE A 90 45.58 5.48 9.80
C ILE A 90 44.33 5.95 9.05
N GLU A 91 43.13 5.73 9.57
CA GLU A 91 41.89 6.26 9.01
C GLU A 91 40.96 6.76 10.12
N LEU A 92 40.32 7.91 9.88
CA LEU A 92 39.39 8.54 10.80
C LEU A 92 38.14 9.01 10.05
N SER A 93 36.96 8.50 10.44
CA SER A 93 35.67 8.83 9.78
C SER A 93 34.74 9.62 10.68
N LEU A 94 34.74 10.93 10.55
CA LEU A 94 33.85 11.81 11.31
C LEU A 94 32.63 12.23 10.50
N ASP A 95 32.21 11.44 9.51
CA ASP A 95 31.07 11.76 8.67
C ASP A 95 29.74 11.76 9.44
N ASN A 96 28.84 12.64 9.02
CA ASN A 96 27.43 12.65 9.43
C ASN A 96 27.19 12.81 10.96
N LEU A 97 28.03 13.58 11.65
CA LEU A 97 27.90 13.80 13.10
C LEU A 97 26.77 14.77 13.48
N MET A 98 26.25 15.56 12.52
CA MET A 98 25.18 16.53 12.76
C MET A 98 23.76 15.98 12.54
N GLN A 99 23.59 14.78 11.98
CA GLN A 99 22.29 14.23 11.63
C GLN A 99 21.66 13.44 12.79
N ASP A 100 20.36 13.63 13.00
CA ASP A 100 19.57 12.78 13.90
C ASP A 100 19.54 11.36 13.32
N PRO A 101 20.05 10.33 14.03
CA PRO A 101 20.04 8.94 13.54
C PRO A 101 18.63 8.35 13.33
N ASN A 102 17.56 9.08 13.68
CA ASN A 102 16.17 8.67 13.44
C ASN A 102 15.59 9.13 12.08
N TYR A 103 16.34 9.84 11.23
CA TYR A 103 15.84 10.33 9.94
C TYR A 103 16.31 9.47 8.75
N ASN A 104 15.36 8.88 8.03
CA ASN A 104 15.59 8.00 6.88
C ASN A 104 15.62 8.81 5.57
N TYR A 105 16.57 8.51 4.67
CA TYR A 105 16.97 9.36 3.52
C TYR A 105 16.02 9.32 2.29
N ASP A 106 14.79 8.82 2.42
CA ASP A 106 13.89 8.55 1.27
C ASP A 106 12.87 9.65 0.97
N ASP A 107 12.96 10.82 1.63
CA ASP A 107 12.08 11.95 1.38
C ASP A 107 12.88 13.09 0.73
N ASP A 108 12.67 13.32 -0.57
CA ASP A 108 13.15 14.50 -1.35
C ASP A 108 12.76 15.85 -0.71
N TYR A 109 11.96 15.81 0.36
CA TYR A 109 11.42 16.92 1.10
C TYR A 109 12.41 17.63 2.04
N TYR A 110 13.55 17.01 2.41
CA TYR A 110 14.51 17.66 3.33
C TYR A 110 15.42 18.67 2.63
N TYR A 111 15.74 18.46 1.35
CA TYR A 111 16.59 19.39 0.59
C TYR A 111 15.92 20.76 0.43
N TYR A 112 14.60 20.78 0.25
CA TYR A 112 13.79 22.01 0.15
C TYR A 112 13.61 22.75 1.49
N LYS A 113 13.95 22.14 2.63
CA LYS A 113 13.74 22.74 3.95
C LYS A 113 15.00 23.36 4.54
N MET A 114 16.20 22.92 4.14
CA MET A 114 17.44 23.59 4.54
C MET A 114 17.58 24.99 3.92
N GLU A 115 17.08 25.21 2.69
CA GLU A 115 17.02 26.54 2.05
C GLU A 115 16.23 27.60 2.85
N LYS A 116 15.46 27.19 3.88
CA LYS A 116 14.63 28.12 4.67
C LYS A 116 15.13 28.40 6.09
N TYR A 117 16.27 27.81 6.51
CA TYR A 117 16.85 27.99 7.85
C TYR A 117 18.25 28.65 7.82
N ASP A 118 18.49 29.45 6.79
CA ASP A 118 19.81 29.75 6.26
C ASP A 118 20.62 30.89 6.92
N GLU A 119 20.64 31.01 8.26
CA GLU A 119 21.58 31.99 8.88
C GLU A 119 22.21 31.58 10.23
N LYS A 120 21.89 30.41 10.83
CA LYS A 120 22.23 30.19 12.26
C LYS A 120 22.98 28.92 12.66
N ARG A 121 23.50 28.10 11.75
CA ARG A 121 24.24 26.87 12.13
C ARG A 121 25.46 26.54 11.25
N SER A 122 26.33 27.51 10.97
CA SER A 122 27.63 27.26 10.35
C SER A 122 28.60 26.61 11.35
N TRP A 123 29.03 25.35 11.14
CA TRP A 123 30.09 24.72 11.93
C TRP A 123 31.47 25.14 11.42
N LEU A 124 32.30 25.72 12.29
CA LEU A 124 33.72 26.00 12.03
C LEU A 124 34.60 24.92 12.66
N LEU A 125 35.36 24.20 11.83
CA LEU A 125 36.24 23.13 12.29
C LEU A 125 37.56 23.70 12.83
N ASN A 126 38.01 23.17 13.98
CA ASN A 126 39.38 23.35 14.45
C ASN A 126 40.26 22.21 13.92
N VAL A 127 41.06 22.50 12.89
CA VAL A 127 41.89 21.49 12.21
C VAL A 127 43.11 21.11 13.04
N SER A 128 43.60 21.99 13.92
CA SER A 128 44.77 21.72 14.78
C SER A 128 44.53 20.57 15.78
N LEU A 129 43.29 20.20 16.05
CA LEU A 129 42.94 19.02 16.84
C LEU A 129 43.34 17.70 16.18
N LEU A 130 43.65 17.70 14.89
CA LEU A 130 44.07 16.52 14.13
C LEU A 130 45.61 16.33 14.10
N GLU A 131 46.39 17.30 14.60
CA GLU A 131 47.87 17.24 14.62
C GLU A 131 48.48 15.99 15.30
N PRO A 132 47.87 15.37 16.33
CA PRO A 132 48.40 14.14 16.94
C PRO A 132 48.47 12.94 15.99
N PHE A 133 47.63 12.90 14.94
CA PHE A 133 47.44 11.73 14.08
C PHE A 133 48.43 11.68 12.90
N LYS A 134 49.74 11.66 13.20
CA LYS A 134 50.81 11.84 12.20
C LYS A 134 50.85 10.76 11.10
N GLU A 135 50.36 9.56 11.38
CA GLU A 135 50.30 8.44 10.45
C GLU A 135 48.98 8.35 9.66
N LEU A 136 48.06 9.32 9.87
CA LEU A 136 46.75 9.37 9.22
C LEU A 136 46.89 9.44 7.69
N ARG A 137 46.18 8.55 7.02
CA ARG A 137 46.14 8.41 5.56
C ARG A 137 44.81 8.81 4.95
N SER A 138 43.72 8.59 5.68
CA SER A 138 42.36 8.90 5.23
C SER A 138 41.60 9.68 6.30
N LEU A 139 41.00 10.80 5.90
CA LEU A 139 40.17 11.62 6.76
C LEU A 139 38.82 11.88 6.08
N ASP A 140 37.73 11.43 6.71
CA ASP A 140 36.36 11.72 6.27
C ASP A 140 35.68 12.72 7.20
N LEU A 141 35.28 13.86 6.66
CA LEU A 141 34.57 14.94 7.36
C LEU A 141 33.23 15.24 6.66
N SER A 142 32.71 14.34 5.84
CA SER A 142 31.52 14.59 5.02
C SER A 142 30.22 14.69 5.82
N LEU A 143 29.15 15.25 5.22
CA LEU A 143 27.79 15.28 5.81
C LEU A 143 27.69 16.04 7.16
N ASN A 144 28.51 17.08 7.34
CA ASN A 144 28.67 17.74 8.63
C ASN A 144 28.31 19.23 8.63
N ALA A 145 27.81 19.80 7.53
CA ALA A 145 27.54 21.24 7.41
C ALA A 145 28.73 22.14 7.86
N ILE A 146 29.97 21.67 7.63
CA ILE A 146 31.17 22.46 7.87
C ILE A 146 31.18 23.60 6.86
N HIS A 147 31.15 24.84 7.36
CA HIS A 147 31.18 26.03 6.50
C HIS A 147 32.62 26.51 6.26
N GLY A 148 33.50 26.28 7.24
CA GLY A 148 34.90 26.72 7.18
C GLY A 148 35.71 26.27 8.38
N CYS A 149 36.85 26.93 8.61
CA CYS A 149 37.72 26.67 9.77
C CYS A 149 37.83 27.88 10.68
N ILE A 150 38.31 27.65 11.91
CA ILE A 150 38.70 28.72 12.82
C ILE A 150 39.90 29.49 12.21
N PRO A 151 39.90 30.84 12.24
CA PRO A 151 41.03 31.64 11.74
C PRO A 151 42.37 31.23 12.36
N ASP A 152 43.45 31.23 11.57
CA ASP A 152 44.82 30.79 11.91
C ASP A 152 45.01 29.28 12.22
N GLU A 153 43.91 28.51 12.27
CA GLU A 153 43.86 27.06 12.50
C GLU A 153 43.19 26.32 11.33
N GLY A 154 43.43 26.80 10.10
CA GLY A 154 42.80 26.36 8.86
C GLY A 154 43.36 25.06 8.26
N PHE A 155 42.84 24.69 7.08
CA PHE A 155 43.21 23.46 6.38
C PHE A 155 44.69 23.37 6.00
N GLU A 156 45.41 24.48 5.89
CA GLU A 156 46.87 24.46 5.69
C GLU A 156 47.62 23.71 6.81
N LYS A 157 47.05 23.59 8.01
CA LYS A 157 47.62 22.80 9.13
C LYS A 157 47.62 21.29 8.87
N LEU A 158 46.73 20.79 8.01
CA LEU A 158 46.77 19.39 7.57
C LEU A 158 48.06 19.05 6.82
N SER A 159 48.83 20.04 6.34
CA SER A 159 50.17 19.80 5.76
C SER A 159 51.16 19.17 6.75
N THR A 160 50.87 19.24 8.07
CA THR A 160 51.63 18.51 9.10
C THR A 160 51.45 16.99 9.00
N LEU A 161 50.31 16.54 8.47
CA LEU A 161 49.96 15.13 8.27
C LEU A 161 50.56 14.63 6.94
N ARG A 162 51.85 14.33 6.96
CA ARG A 162 52.64 14.01 5.75
C ARG A 162 52.20 12.75 5.01
N ASN A 163 51.38 11.90 5.65
CA ASN A 163 50.88 10.65 5.08
C ASN A 163 49.42 10.74 4.62
N LEU A 164 48.78 11.91 4.73
CA LEU A 164 47.36 12.08 4.36
C LEU A 164 47.20 12.01 2.84
N GLU A 165 46.56 10.94 2.35
CA GLU A 165 46.36 10.67 0.92
C GLU A 165 44.91 10.91 0.48
N ILE A 166 43.93 10.68 1.36
CA ILE A 166 42.50 10.77 1.06
C ILE A 166 41.86 11.80 2.01
N LEU A 167 41.17 12.78 1.43
CA LEU A 167 40.39 13.76 2.16
C LEU A 167 38.98 13.86 1.58
N ASN A 168 37.97 13.52 2.39
CA ASN A 168 36.56 13.65 2.03
C ASN A 168 35.92 14.82 2.79
N LEU A 169 35.53 15.86 2.03
CA LEU A 169 34.86 17.07 2.48
C LEU A 169 33.45 17.21 1.86
N GLY A 170 32.89 16.12 1.32
CA GLY A 170 31.61 16.15 0.64
C GLY A 170 30.41 16.48 1.54
N GLN A 171 29.32 16.98 0.96
CA GLN A 171 28.06 17.29 1.64
C GLN A 171 28.25 18.19 2.87
N ASN A 172 29.04 19.26 2.69
CA ASN A 172 29.29 20.28 3.70
C ASN A 172 28.71 21.62 3.21
N SER A 173 29.14 22.74 3.79
CA SER A 173 28.61 24.06 3.48
C SER A 173 29.70 25.01 2.97
N PHE A 174 30.74 24.50 2.31
CA PHE A 174 31.78 25.34 1.72
C PHE A 174 31.21 26.12 0.53
N ASP A 175 31.36 27.44 0.53
CA ASP A 175 30.86 28.38 -0.48
C ASP A 175 31.97 29.20 -1.19
N ASP A 176 33.21 29.14 -0.69
CA ASP A 176 34.38 29.85 -1.23
C ASP A 176 35.45 28.88 -1.75
N ASN A 177 35.95 29.13 -2.97
CA ASN A 177 37.05 28.40 -3.60
C ASN A 177 38.41 28.57 -2.90
N SER A 178 38.55 29.52 -1.97
CA SER A 178 39.77 29.68 -1.15
C SER A 178 40.17 28.39 -0.42
N ILE A 179 39.22 27.50 -0.12
CA ILE A 179 39.46 26.18 0.46
C ILE A 179 40.48 25.37 -0.35
N LEU A 180 40.37 25.39 -1.68
CA LEU A 180 41.26 24.65 -2.58
C LEU A 180 42.70 25.17 -2.49
N GLN A 181 42.88 26.48 -2.24
CA GLN A 181 44.20 27.07 -2.06
C GLN A 181 44.86 26.61 -0.76
N SER A 182 44.11 26.56 0.36
CA SER A 182 44.60 26.04 1.64
C SER A 182 44.94 24.55 1.56
N LEU A 183 44.10 23.75 0.88
CA LEU A 183 44.37 22.33 0.64
C LEU A 183 45.63 22.09 -0.20
N GLY A 184 46.01 23.06 -1.04
CA GLY A 184 47.26 23.05 -1.81
C GLY A 184 48.53 22.86 -0.97
N ALA A 185 48.50 23.16 0.33
CA ALA A 185 49.60 22.91 1.25
C ALA A 185 49.81 21.42 1.55
N ILE A 186 48.79 20.58 1.33
CA ILE A 186 48.79 19.15 1.64
C ILE A 186 49.39 18.37 0.46
N THR A 187 50.72 18.39 0.35
CA THR A 187 51.41 17.81 -0.82
C THR A 187 51.28 16.29 -0.95
N SER A 188 50.85 15.57 0.11
CA SER A 188 50.65 14.12 0.09
C SER A 188 49.31 13.69 -0.52
N LEU A 189 48.38 14.63 -0.73
CA LEU A 189 47.01 14.33 -1.12
C LEU A 189 46.92 13.73 -2.53
N LYS A 190 46.22 12.59 -2.64
CA LYS A 190 45.95 11.85 -3.88
C LYS A 190 44.48 11.83 -4.25
N THR A 191 43.57 11.86 -3.28
CA THR A 191 42.13 11.86 -3.51
C THR A 191 41.48 12.99 -2.73
N LEU A 192 40.72 13.84 -3.43
CA LEU A 192 39.95 14.92 -2.84
C LEU A 192 38.48 14.81 -3.28
N ASN A 193 37.58 14.74 -2.31
CA ASN A 193 36.14 14.79 -2.53
C ASN A 193 35.54 16.07 -1.92
N LEU A 194 34.90 16.89 -2.75
CA LEU A 194 34.22 18.13 -2.41
C LEU A 194 32.76 18.12 -2.91
N THR A 195 32.20 16.93 -3.19
CA THR A 195 30.84 16.78 -3.71
C THR A 195 29.81 17.48 -2.82
N GLY A 196 28.74 18.05 -3.38
CA GLY A 196 27.59 18.50 -2.57
C GLY A 196 27.90 19.67 -1.64
N ASN A 197 28.70 20.62 -2.09
CA ASN A 197 28.94 21.88 -1.39
C ASN A 197 28.27 23.04 -2.15
N TYR A 198 28.45 24.26 -1.67
CA TYR A 198 27.93 25.48 -2.30
C TYR A 198 29.00 26.21 -3.13
N LEU A 199 30.05 25.51 -3.58
CA LEU A 199 31.14 26.13 -4.34
C LEU A 199 30.61 26.57 -5.70
N GLU A 200 30.77 27.85 -6.04
CA GLU A 200 30.25 28.42 -7.28
C GLU A 200 31.32 29.14 -8.10
N GLY A 201 30.94 29.62 -9.29
CA GLY A 201 31.83 30.32 -10.21
C GLY A 201 32.42 29.43 -11.30
N TYR A 202 33.57 29.80 -11.87
CA TYR A 202 34.20 29.03 -12.95
C TYR A 202 34.98 27.82 -12.42
N PHE A 203 35.24 26.83 -13.28
CA PHE A 203 36.13 25.71 -12.93
C PHE A 203 37.45 26.23 -12.31
N PRO A 204 37.82 25.80 -11.08
CA PRO A 204 38.85 26.44 -10.25
C PRO A 204 40.27 26.02 -10.66
N ALA A 205 40.62 26.30 -11.92
CA ALA A 205 41.89 25.85 -12.50
C ALA A 205 43.12 26.51 -11.86
N GLN A 206 42.99 27.71 -11.28
CA GLN A 206 44.12 28.43 -10.69
C GLN A 206 44.49 27.88 -9.30
N GLU A 207 43.50 27.39 -8.58
CA GLU A 207 43.62 26.85 -7.24
C GLU A 207 44.10 25.41 -7.32
N LEU A 208 43.54 24.61 -8.24
CA LEU A 208 43.86 23.19 -8.40
C LEU A 208 45.32 22.91 -8.80
N VAL A 209 46.02 23.84 -9.46
CA VAL A 209 47.43 23.61 -9.87
C VAL A 209 48.42 23.50 -8.70
N THR A 210 47.97 23.83 -7.48
CA THR A 210 48.72 23.59 -6.25
C THR A 210 48.70 22.11 -5.84
N LEU A 211 47.63 21.38 -6.19
CA LEU A 211 47.37 19.99 -5.80
C LEU A 211 47.97 18.97 -6.80
N ARG A 212 49.27 19.10 -7.05
CA ARG A 212 49.98 18.41 -8.16
C ARG A 212 49.98 16.88 -8.10
N ASN A 213 49.77 16.31 -6.92
CA ASN A 213 49.84 14.87 -6.68
C ASN A 213 48.47 14.18 -6.69
N LEU A 214 47.39 14.91 -6.99
CA LEU A 214 46.06 14.33 -7.10
C LEU A 214 45.96 13.28 -8.21
N ASN A 215 45.38 12.15 -7.85
CA ASN A 215 44.94 11.07 -8.73
C ASN A 215 43.43 11.12 -9.00
N ALA A 216 42.63 11.54 -8.00
CA ALA A 216 41.18 11.61 -8.11
C ALA A 216 40.63 12.92 -7.52
N LEU A 217 39.74 13.57 -8.26
CA LEU A 217 39.03 14.78 -7.84
C LEU A 217 37.53 14.63 -8.12
N ASP A 218 36.73 14.81 -7.08
CA ASP A 218 35.27 14.91 -7.18
C ASP A 218 34.82 16.29 -6.69
N ILE A 219 34.25 17.09 -7.59
CA ILE A 219 33.64 18.40 -7.29
C ILE A 219 32.18 18.43 -7.76
N SER A 220 31.52 17.27 -7.81
CA SER A 220 30.14 17.14 -8.25
C SER A 220 29.15 17.86 -7.34
N SER A 221 27.92 18.09 -7.81
CA SER A 221 26.83 18.70 -7.03
C SER A 221 27.24 20.02 -6.37
N ASN A 222 27.81 20.92 -7.16
CA ASN A 222 28.21 22.27 -6.76
C ASN A 222 27.62 23.28 -7.78
N GLY A 223 27.94 24.57 -7.65
CA GLY A 223 27.48 25.66 -8.51
C GLY A 223 28.45 26.05 -9.64
N TYR A 224 29.41 25.20 -10.01
CA TYR A 224 30.41 25.60 -11.01
C TYR A 224 29.81 25.72 -12.41
N ASN A 225 30.11 26.82 -13.11
CA ASN A 225 29.68 27.08 -14.47
C ASN A 225 30.87 27.27 -15.43
N GLY A 226 30.67 26.90 -16.70
CA GLY A 226 31.57 27.23 -17.82
C GLY A 226 33.08 27.14 -17.55
N SER A 227 33.83 28.04 -18.19
CA SER A 227 35.29 28.18 -18.04
C SER A 227 35.72 29.63 -18.32
N LEU A 228 36.76 30.13 -17.63
CA LEU A 228 37.32 31.48 -17.85
C LEU A 228 38.00 31.57 -19.24
N PRO A 229 37.62 32.52 -20.12
CA PRO A 229 38.28 32.68 -21.42
C PRO A 229 39.76 33.06 -21.27
N ASN A 230 40.65 32.29 -21.90
CA ASN A 230 42.07 32.63 -22.16
C ASN A 230 43.05 32.76 -20.98
N GLN A 231 42.73 32.36 -19.75
CA GLN A 231 43.71 32.41 -18.63
C GLN A 231 43.60 31.18 -17.70
N GLY A 232 44.47 30.19 -17.88
CA GLY A 232 44.75 29.19 -16.82
C GLY A 232 44.94 27.73 -17.26
N PHE A 233 44.38 27.30 -18.38
CA PHE A 233 44.25 25.85 -18.66
C PHE A 233 45.53 25.14 -19.15
N GLU A 234 46.49 25.83 -19.75
CA GLU A 234 47.82 25.22 -19.98
C GLU A 234 48.48 24.81 -18.66
N ARG A 235 48.12 25.49 -17.56
CA ARG A 235 48.66 25.18 -16.23
C ARG A 235 48.06 23.91 -15.63
N LEU A 236 46.87 23.48 -16.05
CA LEU A 236 46.28 22.21 -15.62
C LEU A 236 47.07 20.99 -16.11
N ALA A 237 47.88 21.12 -17.17
CA ALA A 237 48.82 20.07 -17.60
C ALA A 237 49.87 19.72 -16.52
N VAL A 238 49.95 20.48 -15.42
CA VAL A 238 50.75 20.15 -14.23
C VAL A 238 50.14 18.99 -13.44
N LEU A 239 48.83 18.75 -13.51
CA LEU A 239 48.13 17.65 -12.82
C LEU A 239 48.31 16.32 -13.57
N ARG A 240 49.56 15.90 -13.73
CA ARG A 240 49.96 14.74 -14.56
C ARG A 240 49.56 13.38 -13.98
N ASN A 241 49.13 13.35 -12.72
CA ASN A 241 48.71 12.12 -12.05
C ASN A 241 47.20 11.98 -12.00
N LEU A 242 46.43 13.00 -12.42
CA LEU A 242 44.98 13.00 -12.28
C LEU A 242 44.37 12.00 -13.27
N GLU A 243 43.86 10.89 -12.74
CA GLU A 243 43.26 9.78 -13.48
C GLU A 243 41.73 9.83 -13.44
N THR A 244 41.13 10.32 -12.36
CA THR A 244 39.67 10.40 -12.20
C THR A 244 39.23 11.84 -11.95
N LEU A 245 38.27 12.32 -12.74
CA LEU A 245 37.64 13.62 -12.57
C LEU A 245 36.12 13.51 -12.66
N ILE A 246 35.43 13.86 -11.58
CA ILE A 246 33.96 13.82 -11.47
C ILE A 246 33.44 15.25 -11.33
N LEU A 247 32.65 15.68 -12.32
CA LEU A 247 32.11 17.04 -12.44
C LEU A 247 30.57 17.05 -12.48
N ASP A 248 29.96 15.98 -12.00
CA ASP A 248 28.53 15.73 -12.15
C ASP A 248 27.68 16.82 -11.46
N ARG A 249 26.44 17.04 -11.91
CA ARG A 249 25.46 17.95 -11.30
C ARG A 249 26.00 19.36 -11.01
N ASN A 250 26.71 19.92 -11.97
CA ASN A 250 27.15 21.31 -11.99
C ASN A 250 26.44 22.07 -13.13
N LEU A 251 26.89 23.28 -13.45
CA LEU A 251 26.37 24.12 -14.53
C LEU A 251 27.36 24.19 -15.71
N PHE A 252 28.16 23.15 -15.95
CA PHE A 252 29.12 23.15 -17.06
C PHE A 252 28.40 23.06 -18.42
N GLY A 253 28.96 23.76 -19.40
CA GLY A 253 28.58 23.67 -20.82
C GLY A 253 29.81 23.40 -21.69
N TYR A 254 29.65 23.47 -23.01
CA TYR A 254 30.71 23.11 -23.97
C TYR A 254 32.05 23.85 -23.81
N SER A 255 32.05 25.03 -23.17
CA SER A 255 33.26 25.82 -22.95
C SER A 255 34.29 25.12 -22.06
N ILE A 256 33.91 24.12 -21.26
CA ILE A 256 34.84 23.38 -20.40
C ILE A 256 35.69 22.36 -21.17
N ILE A 257 35.21 21.89 -22.33
CA ILE A 257 35.82 20.77 -23.06
C ILE A 257 37.28 21.03 -23.49
N PRO A 258 37.64 22.21 -24.04
CA PRO A 258 39.04 22.52 -24.31
C PRO A 258 39.93 22.43 -23.06
N SER A 259 39.43 22.83 -21.91
CA SER A 259 40.17 22.77 -20.64
C SER A 259 40.46 21.33 -20.22
N LEU A 260 39.46 20.45 -20.33
CA LEU A 260 39.59 19.04 -20.00
C LEU A 260 40.57 18.31 -20.93
N SER A 261 40.69 18.75 -22.18
CA SER A 261 41.64 18.15 -23.15
C SER A 261 43.12 18.28 -22.75
N ASN A 262 43.46 19.18 -21.82
CA ASN A 262 44.82 19.33 -21.30
C ASN A 262 45.19 18.33 -20.20
N LEU A 263 44.22 17.59 -19.64
CA LEU A 263 44.42 16.62 -18.57
C LEU A 263 44.71 15.22 -19.13
N THR A 264 45.85 15.07 -19.81
CA THR A 264 46.17 13.88 -20.62
C THR A 264 46.31 12.57 -19.84
N SER A 265 46.41 12.62 -18.52
CA SER A 265 46.45 11.44 -17.64
C SER A 265 45.09 10.83 -17.34
N LEU A 266 43.98 11.52 -17.66
CA LEU A 266 42.64 11.08 -17.32
C LEU A 266 42.32 9.69 -17.90
N MET A 267 41.81 8.83 -17.02
CA MET A 267 41.23 7.52 -17.31
C MET A 267 39.71 7.52 -17.17
N THR A 268 39.17 8.32 -16.24
CA THR A 268 37.74 8.44 -15.97
C THR A 268 37.33 9.91 -15.96
N LEU A 269 36.33 10.25 -16.77
CA LEU A 269 35.70 11.57 -16.79
C LEU A 269 34.19 11.44 -16.67
N SER A 270 33.61 12.10 -15.67
CA SER A 270 32.15 12.17 -15.49
C SER A 270 31.68 13.62 -15.58
N LEU A 271 30.69 13.86 -16.45
CA LEU A 271 30.06 15.15 -16.71
C LEU A 271 28.53 15.06 -16.56
N SER A 272 28.02 14.07 -15.81
CA SER A 272 26.59 13.78 -15.71
C SER A 272 25.80 14.97 -15.14
N GLY A 273 24.57 15.21 -15.62
CA GLY A 273 23.66 16.21 -15.05
C GLY A 273 24.14 17.67 -15.17
N ASN A 274 24.84 18.02 -16.25
CA ASN A 274 25.31 19.38 -16.53
C ASN A 274 24.44 20.08 -17.60
N SER A 275 24.84 21.29 -18.02
CA SER A 275 24.06 22.18 -18.90
C SER A 275 24.49 22.12 -20.37
N PHE A 276 24.99 20.99 -20.87
CA PHE A 276 25.48 20.84 -22.25
C PHE A 276 24.39 20.95 -23.36
N TRP A 277 23.13 21.29 -23.04
CA TRP A 277 22.06 21.45 -24.02
C TRP A 277 21.04 22.57 -23.74
N ALA A 278 21.25 23.42 -22.73
CA ALA A 278 20.27 24.45 -22.32
C ALA A 278 20.09 25.60 -23.33
N ASP A 279 21.08 25.87 -24.19
CA ASP A 279 21.08 27.05 -25.09
C ASP A 279 20.41 26.86 -26.46
N GLY A 280 19.57 25.83 -26.61
CA GLY A 280 18.66 25.75 -27.75
C GLY A 280 19.34 25.79 -29.13
N GLY A 281 20.27 24.88 -29.43
CA GLY A 281 20.65 24.51 -30.79
C GLY A 281 21.22 25.59 -31.72
N VAL A 282 21.43 26.83 -31.26
CA VAL A 282 21.99 27.91 -32.09
C VAL A 282 23.45 28.09 -31.72
N ASN A 283 24.32 27.44 -32.49
CA ASN A 283 25.78 27.65 -32.57
C ASN A 283 26.67 26.97 -31.51
N VAL A 284 26.61 25.63 -31.40
CA VAL A 284 27.80 24.90 -30.95
C VAL A 284 28.18 23.85 -32.00
N GLU A 285 29.39 24.00 -32.53
CA GLU A 285 30.02 23.08 -33.46
C GLU A 285 30.03 21.66 -32.86
N GLY A 286 29.38 20.72 -33.54
CA GLY A 286 29.44 19.28 -33.24
C GLY A 286 30.86 18.68 -33.26
N GLY A 287 31.93 19.47 -33.41
CA GLY A 287 33.32 19.04 -33.25
C GLY A 287 33.90 19.25 -31.85
N THR A 288 33.17 19.86 -30.91
CA THR A 288 33.78 20.29 -29.63
C THR A 288 34.27 19.10 -28.78
N PHE A 289 33.49 18.02 -28.68
CA PHE A 289 33.89 16.81 -27.96
C PHE A 289 35.02 16.03 -28.65
N GLU A 290 35.25 16.22 -29.96
CA GLU A 290 36.37 15.60 -30.66
C GLU A 290 37.72 16.05 -30.08
N ARG A 291 37.78 17.23 -29.43
CA ARG A 291 38.98 17.70 -28.74
C ARG A 291 39.44 16.77 -27.63
N LEU A 292 38.53 16.00 -27.02
CA LEU A 292 38.89 15.01 -26.00
C LEU A 292 39.62 13.79 -26.59
N SER A 293 39.68 13.62 -27.92
CA SER A 293 40.44 12.53 -28.58
C SER A 293 41.94 12.55 -28.28
N VAL A 294 42.48 13.66 -27.79
CA VAL A 294 43.86 13.74 -27.30
C VAL A 294 44.08 12.93 -26.01
N LEU A 295 43.01 12.62 -25.25
CA LEU A 295 43.05 11.89 -23.98
C LEU A 295 43.15 10.37 -24.23
N ARG A 296 44.33 9.91 -24.67
CA ARG A 296 44.55 8.50 -25.07
C ARG A 296 44.41 7.47 -23.96
N ASN A 297 44.42 7.90 -22.70
CA ASN A 297 44.24 7.03 -21.53
C ASN A 297 42.77 6.96 -21.07
N LEU A 298 41.87 7.76 -21.66
CA LEU A 298 40.49 7.85 -21.22
C LEU A 298 39.74 6.56 -21.55
N LYS A 299 39.32 5.84 -20.52
CA LYS A 299 38.61 4.55 -20.59
C LYS A 299 37.12 4.70 -20.29
N THR A 300 36.76 5.56 -19.36
CA THR A 300 35.38 5.75 -18.91
C THR A 300 34.93 7.18 -19.14
N LEU A 301 33.82 7.34 -19.85
CA LEU A 301 33.16 8.63 -20.06
C LEU A 301 31.68 8.53 -19.71
N ASN A 302 31.24 9.32 -18.74
CA ASN A 302 29.84 9.44 -18.34
C ASN A 302 29.28 10.82 -18.72
N LEU A 303 28.23 10.82 -19.55
CA LEU A 303 27.57 12.00 -20.11
C LEU A 303 26.08 12.04 -19.79
N ASP A 304 25.64 11.32 -18.75
CA ASP A 304 24.21 11.17 -18.47
C ASP A 304 23.52 12.50 -18.16
N GLY A 305 22.21 12.62 -18.40
CA GLY A 305 21.43 13.76 -17.87
C GLY A 305 21.75 15.15 -18.46
N ASN A 306 22.30 15.23 -19.68
CA ASN A 306 22.82 16.48 -20.27
C ASN A 306 21.99 17.03 -21.44
N GLY A 307 20.95 16.31 -21.88
CA GLY A 307 20.09 16.68 -22.99
C GLY A 307 20.66 16.41 -24.40
N PHE A 308 21.75 15.65 -24.53
CA PHE A 308 22.36 15.32 -25.83
C PHE A 308 21.40 14.61 -26.79
N ASN A 309 21.50 14.88 -28.08
CA ASN A 309 20.78 14.14 -29.13
C ASN A 309 21.77 13.36 -30.04
N ASP A 310 21.28 12.72 -31.10
CA ASP A 310 22.09 11.89 -32.02
C ASP A 310 23.32 12.60 -32.63
N SER A 311 23.35 13.94 -32.64
CA SER A 311 24.47 14.72 -33.20
C SER A 311 25.78 14.60 -32.40
N ILE A 312 25.74 14.14 -31.16
CA ILE A 312 26.93 13.94 -30.32
C ILE A 312 27.75 12.70 -30.75
N ILE A 313 27.10 11.72 -31.40
CA ILE A 313 27.70 10.40 -31.68
C ILE A 313 28.95 10.51 -32.57
N PRO A 314 28.96 11.28 -33.68
CA PRO A 314 30.17 11.53 -34.46
C PRO A 314 31.33 12.07 -33.62
N SER A 315 31.07 13.02 -32.73
CA SER A 315 32.10 13.69 -31.92
C SER A 315 32.78 12.74 -30.94
N LEU A 316 32.03 11.79 -30.40
CA LEU A 316 32.53 10.79 -29.46
C LEU A 316 33.31 9.67 -30.17
N SER A 317 33.06 9.44 -31.46
CA SER A 317 33.71 8.36 -32.22
C SER A 317 35.24 8.47 -32.33
N GLY A 318 35.81 9.65 -32.05
CA GLY A 318 37.26 9.87 -32.00
C GLY A 318 37.92 9.36 -30.71
N LEU A 319 37.15 8.97 -29.70
CA LEU A 319 37.62 8.56 -28.37
C LEU A 319 37.92 7.06 -28.31
N THR A 320 38.81 6.57 -29.19
CA THR A 320 39.02 5.14 -29.44
C THR A 320 39.58 4.34 -28.25
N SER A 321 40.06 5.00 -27.20
CA SER A 321 40.53 4.37 -25.95
C SER A 321 39.39 3.98 -25.00
N LEU A 322 38.16 4.44 -25.24
CA LEU A 322 37.03 4.18 -24.35
C LEU A 322 36.70 2.68 -24.28
N THR A 323 36.53 2.21 -23.05
CA THR A 323 35.98 0.90 -22.70
C THR A 323 34.57 1.01 -22.12
N SER A 324 34.18 2.17 -21.58
CA SER A 324 32.85 2.44 -21.04
C SER A 324 32.35 3.82 -21.45
N LEU A 325 31.14 3.87 -22.02
CA LEU A 325 30.46 5.10 -22.41
C LEU A 325 29.01 5.06 -21.90
N SER A 326 28.65 6.08 -21.11
CA SER A 326 27.28 6.28 -20.64
C SER A 326 26.69 7.56 -21.21
N LEU A 327 25.50 7.44 -21.78
CA LEU A 327 24.71 8.51 -22.39
C LEU A 327 23.25 8.45 -21.90
N ALA A 328 23.01 7.91 -20.71
CA ALA A 328 21.68 7.74 -20.16
C ALA A 328 20.98 9.08 -19.86
N PHE A 329 19.65 9.11 -19.74
CA PHE A 329 18.90 10.33 -19.42
C PHE A 329 19.17 11.50 -20.39
N ASN A 330 19.26 11.22 -21.68
CA ASN A 330 19.48 12.22 -22.73
C ASN A 330 18.29 12.23 -23.72
N ARG A 331 18.47 12.83 -24.89
CA ARG A 331 17.46 12.97 -25.97
C ARG A 331 17.89 12.24 -27.25
N ILE A 332 18.61 11.13 -27.10
CA ILE A 332 19.10 10.31 -28.21
C ILE A 332 17.91 9.52 -28.80
N GLN A 333 17.78 9.50 -30.13
CA GLN A 333 16.63 8.89 -30.82
C GLN A 333 17.03 7.67 -31.66
N GLY A 334 18.33 7.48 -31.93
CA GLY A 334 18.82 6.35 -32.71
C GLY A 334 18.68 6.57 -34.22
N GLY A 335 18.50 7.83 -34.65
CA GLY A 335 18.39 8.22 -36.06
C GLY A 335 19.66 8.87 -36.60
N GLY A 336 19.92 8.71 -37.89
CA GLY A 336 20.95 9.46 -38.62
C GLY A 336 22.24 8.70 -38.93
N GLU A 337 22.91 9.15 -40.00
CA GLU A 337 24.11 8.51 -40.57
C GLU A 337 25.33 8.55 -39.64
N GLY A 338 25.35 9.47 -38.66
CA GLY A 338 26.44 9.64 -37.69
C GLY A 338 26.71 8.41 -36.82
N TRP A 339 25.69 7.58 -36.57
CA TRP A 339 25.83 6.34 -35.81
C TRP A 339 26.84 5.36 -36.40
N LYS A 340 27.04 5.36 -37.73
CA LYS A 340 28.04 4.50 -38.38
C LYS A 340 29.46 4.77 -37.86
N MET A 341 29.73 5.98 -37.37
CA MET A 341 31.04 6.35 -36.83
C MET A 341 31.31 5.70 -35.48
N LEU A 342 30.29 5.28 -34.73
CA LEU A 342 30.45 4.62 -33.42
C LEU A 342 31.28 3.32 -33.52
N SER A 343 31.29 2.67 -34.70
CA SER A 343 32.11 1.48 -34.94
C SER A 343 33.62 1.71 -34.79
N ARG A 344 34.07 2.96 -34.73
CA ARG A 344 35.48 3.33 -34.47
C ARG A 344 35.90 3.08 -33.01
N LEU A 345 34.94 2.94 -32.10
CA LEU A 345 35.21 2.64 -30.69
C LEU A 345 35.45 1.13 -30.50
N GLU A 346 36.52 0.61 -31.09
CA GLU A 346 36.82 -0.83 -31.16
C GLU A 346 37.11 -1.51 -29.81
N ASN A 347 37.37 -0.72 -28.76
CA ASN A 347 37.64 -1.21 -27.40
C ASN A 347 36.43 -1.07 -26.46
N LEU A 348 35.30 -0.54 -26.94
CA LEU A 348 34.15 -0.24 -26.09
C LEU A 348 33.49 -1.53 -25.62
N GLU A 349 33.48 -1.75 -24.30
CA GLU A 349 32.91 -2.95 -23.66
C GLU A 349 31.53 -2.67 -23.04
N ILE A 350 31.29 -1.45 -22.55
CA ILE A 350 30.04 -1.04 -21.90
C ILE A 350 29.47 0.16 -22.63
N LEU A 351 28.21 0.06 -23.05
CA LEU A 351 27.44 1.15 -23.63
C LEU A 351 26.08 1.26 -22.93
N ASP A 352 25.85 2.39 -22.26
CA ASP A 352 24.56 2.72 -21.65
C ASP A 352 23.86 3.83 -22.43
N LEU A 353 22.68 3.52 -22.93
CA LEU A 353 21.78 4.43 -23.66
C LEU A 353 20.38 4.45 -23.00
N SER A 354 20.27 4.06 -21.73
CA SER A 354 18.99 3.99 -21.03
C SER A 354 18.35 5.37 -20.83
N TYR A 355 17.04 5.43 -20.62
CA TYR A 355 16.32 6.71 -20.42
C TYR A 355 16.55 7.71 -21.56
N ASN A 356 16.34 7.27 -22.78
CA ASN A 356 16.42 8.08 -24.00
C ASN A 356 15.11 7.94 -24.82
N GLY A 357 15.08 8.49 -26.03
CA GLY A 357 13.95 8.40 -26.95
C GLY A 357 14.18 7.43 -28.12
N LEU A 358 14.93 6.34 -27.91
CA LEU A 358 15.25 5.39 -28.98
C LEU A 358 13.97 4.69 -29.48
N ASN A 359 13.53 5.02 -30.69
CA ASN A 359 12.32 4.46 -31.31
C ASN A 359 12.57 3.75 -32.66
N ASP A 360 13.68 4.05 -33.33
CA ASP A 360 14.19 3.33 -34.51
C ASP A 360 15.26 2.34 -34.07
N THR A 361 15.29 1.14 -34.65
CA THR A 361 16.29 0.10 -34.38
C THR A 361 17.46 0.12 -35.38
N SER A 362 17.46 1.04 -36.36
CA SER A 362 18.50 1.13 -37.39
C SER A 362 19.90 1.34 -36.82
N PHE A 363 20.02 2.09 -35.71
CA PHE A 363 21.28 2.27 -34.99
C PHE A 363 21.90 0.97 -34.46
N LEU A 364 21.11 -0.08 -34.22
CA LEU A 364 21.62 -1.39 -33.79
C LEU A 364 22.56 -2.00 -34.83
N GLN A 365 22.42 -1.68 -36.12
CA GLN A 365 23.38 -2.10 -37.15
C GLN A 365 24.76 -1.50 -36.90
N SER A 366 24.82 -0.26 -36.42
CA SER A 366 26.07 0.42 -36.12
C SER A 366 26.67 -0.07 -34.81
N ILE A 367 25.86 -0.28 -33.78
CA ILE A 367 26.31 -0.90 -32.51
C ILE A 367 26.85 -2.31 -32.77
N ALA A 368 26.21 -3.09 -33.63
CA ALA A 368 26.65 -4.43 -34.01
C ALA A 368 28.05 -4.49 -34.68
N ALA A 369 28.61 -3.35 -35.10
CA ALA A 369 29.98 -3.28 -35.60
C ALA A 369 31.03 -3.22 -34.48
N VAL A 370 30.63 -2.86 -33.24
CA VAL A 370 31.48 -2.75 -32.05
C VAL A 370 31.60 -4.13 -31.38
N LYS A 371 32.48 -4.98 -31.91
CA LYS A 371 32.59 -6.39 -31.48
C LYS A 371 33.12 -6.61 -30.06
N SER A 372 33.74 -5.59 -29.45
CA SER A 372 34.23 -5.61 -28.06
C SER A 372 33.12 -5.55 -27.02
N LEU A 373 31.89 -5.20 -27.42
CA LEU A 373 30.81 -4.90 -26.50
C LEU A 373 30.40 -6.12 -25.67
N LYS A 374 30.42 -5.96 -24.35
CA LYS A 374 30.02 -6.95 -23.33
C LYS A 374 28.72 -6.57 -22.65
N SER A 375 28.42 -5.29 -22.49
CA SER A 375 27.20 -4.80 -21.87
C SER A 375 26.54 -3.72 -22.73
N LEU A 376 25.25 -3.92 -23.00
CA LEU A 376 24.41 -2.97 -23.72
C LEU A 376 23.13 -2.71 -22.92
N ASN A 377 23.00 -1.50 -22.39
CA ASN A 377 21.81 -1.05 -21.65
C ASN A 377 20.96 -0.13 -22.54
N LEU A 378 19.74 -0.57 -22.85
CA LEU A 378 18.74 0.14 -23.66
C LEU A 378 17.43 0.33 -22.86
N ALA A 379 17.48 0.22 -21.53
CA ALA A 379 16.29 0.31 -20.70
C ALA A 379 15.60 1.68 -20.78
N ASN A 380 14.30 1.76 -20.51
CA ASN A 380 13.52 3.02 -20.51
C ASN A 380 13.68 3.80 -21.83
N ASN A 381 13.31 3.16 -22.94
CA ASN A 381 13.30 3.77 -24.28
C ASN A 381 11.96 3.46 -24.98
N GLU A 382 11.83 3.84 -26.24
CA GLU A 382 10.62 3.66 -27.06
C GLU A 382 10.76 2.49 -28.05
N LEU A 383 11.63 1.51 -27.79
CA LEU A 383 11.89 0.42 -28.72
C LEU A 383 10.66 -0.49 -28.87
N THR A 384 10.33 -0.84 -30.11
CA THR A 384 9.19 -1.71 -30.43
C THR A 384 9.63 -3.08 -30.97
N GLY A 385 8.73 -4.07 -30.85
CA GLY A 385 8.95 -5.45 -31.30
C GLY A 385 8.39 -5.78 -32.69
N TYR A 386 7.69 -4.85 -33.36
CA TYR A 386 7.02 -5.11 -34.64
C TYR A 386 8.04 -5.34 -35.77
N PHE A 387 8.05 -6.56 -36.31
CA PHE A 387 8.97 -7.08 -37.33
C PHE A 387 10.45 -7.09 -36.93
N PRO A 388 11.24 -8.09 -37.37
CA PRO A 388 12.69 -7.99 -37.31
C PRO A 388 13.12 -6.94 -38.34
N THR A 389 13.13 -5.69 -37.94
CA THR A 389 13.95 -4.66 -38.56
C THR A 389 15.38 -5.21 -38.71
N LYS A 390 16.08 -4.81 -39.78
CA LYS A 390 17.47 -5.23 -40.00
C LYS A 390 18.32 -5.08 -38.74
N GLY A 391 18.04 -4.07 -37.90
CA GLY A 391 18.68 -3.82 -36.61
C GLY A 391 18.75 -5.02 -35.67
N TRP A 392 17.61 -5.62 -35.27
CA TRP A 392 17.61 -6.76 -34.33
C TRP A 392 18.45 -7.93 -34.82
N LYS A 393 18.38 -8.26 -36.11
CA LYS A 393 19.20 -9.32 -36.72
C LYS A 393 20.68 -9.03 -36.63
N MET A 394 21.10 -7.76 -36.66
CA MET A 394 22.51 -7.39 -36.58
C MET A 394 23.10 -7.60 -35.19
N LEU A 395 22.29 -7.56 -34.11
CA LEU A 395 22.80 -7.85 -32.76
C LEU A 395 23.43 -9.24 -32.64
N SER A 396 23.03 -10.21 -33.48
CA SER A 396 23.68 -11.52 -33.56
C SER A 396 25.18 -11.48 -33.84
N ARG A 397 25.71 -10.35 -34.34
CA ARG A 397 27.15 -10.14 -34.60
C ARG A 397 27.96 -9.79 -33.35
N LEU A 398 27.31 -9.47 -32.24
CA LEU A 398 27.97 -9.13 -30.99
C LEU A 398 28.32 -10.40 -30.21
N GLU A 399 29.34 -11.11 -30.65
CA GLU A 399 29.72 -12.44 -30.13
C GLU A 399 30.24 -12.41 -28.67
N ASN A 400 30.57 -11.24 -28.13
CA ASN A 400 31.06 -11.05 -26.76
C ASN A 400 30.02 -10.47 -25.81
N LEU A 401 28.80 -10.18 -26.29
CA LEU A 401 27.78 -9.52 -25.47
C LEU A 401 27.29 -10.45 -24.36
N GLU A 402 27.50 -10.04 -23.11
CA GLU A 402 27.14 -10.80 -21.92
C GLU A 402 25.86 -10.26 -21.26
N ILE A 403 25.61 -8.95 -21.34
CA ILE A 403 24.46 -8.28 -20.71
C ILE A 403 23.69 -7.51 -21.77
N LEU A 404 22.39 -7.79 -21.87
CA LEU A 404 21.44 -7.03 -22.67
C LEU A 404 20.27 -6.62 -21.79
N ASP A 405 20.14 -5.31 -21.55
CA ASP A 405 19.01 -4.74 -20.81
C ASP A 405 18.06 -3.99 -21.74
N LEU A 406 16.81 -4.44 -21.77
CA LEU A 406 15.69 -3.92 -22.56
C LEU A 406 14.48 -3.57 -21.68
N CYS A 407 14.69 -3.43 -20.37
CA CYS A 407 13.65 -3.11 -19.39
C CYS A 407 12.87 -1.83 -19.78
N LYS A 408 11.56 -1.76 -19.50
CA LYS A 408 10.72 -0.57 -19.71
C LYS A 408 10.80 -0.01 -21.15
N ASN A 409 10.56 -0.87 -22.13
CA ASN A 409 10.41 -0.46 -23.53
C ASN A 409 8.96 -0.75 -24.01
N LEU A 410 8.70 -0.55 -25.29
CA LEU A 410 7.40 -0.79 -25.94
C LEU A 410 7.40 -2.11 -26.74
N LEU A 411 8.20 -3.09 -26.34
CA LEU A 411 8.28 -4.39 -27.02
C LEU A 411 6.97 -5.16 -26.80
N ASN A 412 6.29 -5.55 -27.86
CA ASN A 412 4.97 -6.20 -27.80
C ASN A 412 4.88 -7.59 -28.46
N ASP A 413 5.95 -8.01 -29.14
CA ASP A 413 6.06 -9.27 -29.88
C ASP A 413 7.42 -9.92 -29.59
N THR A 414 7.49 -11.26 -29.61
CA THR A 414 8.68 -12.06 -29.24
C THR A 414 9.62 -12.39 -30.41
N SER A 415 9.28 -12.05 -31.65
CA SER A 415 10.02 -12.39 -32.86
C SER A 415 11.47 -11.90 -32.88
N PHE A 416 11.77 -10.80 -32.20
CA PHE A 416 13.15 -10.30 -32.04
C PHE A 416 14.04 -11.28 -31.25
N LEU A 417 13.48 -12.14 -30.39
CA LEU A 417 14.23 -13.14 -29.62
C LEU A 417 14.99 -14.10 -30.51
N GLN A 418 14.48 -14.43 -31.71
CA GLN A 418 15.21 -15.26 -32.68
C GLN A 418 16.58 -14.68 -33.05
N SER A 419 16.68 -13.34 -33.04
CA SER A 419 17.94 -12.65 -33.33
C SER A 419 18.87 -12.63 -32.12
N ILE A 420 18.32 -12.44 -30.91
CA ILE A 420 19.07 -12.43 -29.66
C ILE A 420 19.65 -13.81 -29.33
N VAL A 421 18.92 -14.87 -29.63
CA VAL A 421 19.33 -16.27 -29.35
C VAL A 421 20.60 -16.70 -30.10
N ALA A 422 20.99 -15.96 -31.15
CA ALA A 422 22.27 -16.15 -31.83
C ALA A 422 23.46 -15.70 -30.98
N VAL A 423 23.27 -14.82 -29.99
CA VAL A 423 24.31 -14.29 -29.10
C VAL A 423 24.59 -15.28 -27.96
N LYS A 424 25.44 -16.27 -28.22
CA LYS A 424 25.73 -17.38 -27.28
C LYS A 424 26.51 -16.97 -26.02
N SER A 425 27.13 -15.80 -26.02
CA SER A 425 27.84 -15.22 -24.88
C SER A 425 26.92 -14.68 -23.79
N LEU A 426 25.62 -14.49 -24.09
CA LEU A 426 24.69 -13.80 -23.20
C LEU A 426 24.54 -14.53 -21.86
N LYS A 427 24.76 -13.79 -20.78
CA LYS A 427 24.60 -14.20 -19.38
C LYS A 427 23.38 -13.55 -18.74
N THR A 428 23.05 -12.31 -19.11
CA THR A 428 21.92 -11.57 -18.57
C THR A 428 21.00 -11.07 -19.69
N LEU A 429 19.73 -11.40 -19.59
CA LEU A 429 18.67 -10.86 -20.43
C LEU A 429 17.58 -10.27 -19.54
N ASN A 430 17.42 -8.94 -19.60
CA ASN A 430 16.38 -8.22 -18.87
C ASN A 430 15.33 -7.65 -19.84
N LEU A 431 14.09 -8.13 -19.74
CA LEU A 431 12.94 -7.73 -20.55
C LEU A 431 11.79 -7.17 -19.68
N LYS A 432 12.08 -6.81 -18.43
CA LYS A 432 11.10 -6.34 -17.45
C LYS A 432 10.26 -5.16 -17.95
N TYR A 433 8.98 -5.10 -17.55
CA TYR A 433 8.05 -4.00 -17.84
C TYR A 433 7.97 -3.63 -19.33
N ASN A 434 7.77 -4.62 -20.20
CA ASN A 434 7.44 -4.42 -21.60
C ASN A 434 5.97 -4.81 -21.85
N GLN A 435 5.54 -4.82 -23.11
CA GLN A 435 4.20 -5.20 -23.53
C GLN A 435 4.18 -6.59 -24.19
N LEU A 436 5.17 -7.45 -23.91
CA LEU A 436 5.34 -8.73 -24.61
C LEU A 436 4.18 -9.67 -24.32
N THR A 437 3.53 -10.17 -25.38
CA THR A 437 2.37 -11.05 -25.31
C THR A 437 2.67 -12.45 -25.87
N GLY A 438 1.74 -13.39 -25.68
CA GLY A 438 1.82 -14.73 -26.23
C GLY A 438 2.65 -15.71 -25.39
N SER A 439 2.89 -16.90 -25.92
CA SER A 439 3.70 -17.91 -25.22
C SER A 439 5.18 -17.58 -25.31
N PHE A 440 5.88 -17.58 -24.17
CA PHE A 440 7.32 -17.44 -24.14
C PHE A 440 7.98 -18.64 -24.87
N SER A 441 8.79 -18.33 -25.89
CA SER A 441 9.45 -19.34 -26.73
C SER A 441 10.64 -19.97 -25.98
N THR A 442 10.35 -20.87 -25.05
CA THR A 442 11.39 -21.58 -24.26
C THR A 442 12.39 -22.32 -25.15
N LYS A 443 11.96 -22.82 -26.31
CA LYS A 443 12.84 -23.48 -27.29
C LYS A 443 13.92 -22.55 -27.85
N GLU A 444 13.57 -21.30 -28.11
CA GLU A 444 14.52 -20.31 -28.60
C GLU A 444 15.46 -19.89 -27.47
N VAL A 445 14.95 -19.60 -26.27
CA VAL A 445 15.81 -19.15 -25.14
C VAL A 445 16.69 -20.27 -24.58
N ALA A 446 16.25 -21.53 -24.63
CA ALA A 446 17.04 -22.70 -24.22
C ALA A 446 18.40 -22.83 -24.93
N ASN A 447 18.52 -22.21 -26.11
CA ASN A 447 19.76 -22.15 -26.88
C ASN A 447 20.80 -21.18 -26.31
N LEU A 448 20.46 -20.37 -25.30
CA LEU A 448 21.36 -19.48 -24.56
C LEU A 448 21.93 -20.21 -23.33
N THR A 449 22.78 -21.21 -23.57
CA THR A 449 23.28 -22.11 -22.51
C THR A 449 24.19 -21.43 -21.47
N ASN A 450 24.60 -20.18 -21.71
CA ASN A 450 25.38 -19.37 -20.78
C ASN A 450 24.53 -18.44 -19.91
N LEU A 451 23.21 -18.44 -20.08
CA LEU A 451 22.30 -17.55 -19.38
C LEU A 451 22.31 -17.85 -17.87
N GLU A 452 22.61 -16.81 -17.08
CA GLU A 452 22.63 -16.82 -15.61
C GLU A 452 21.47 -16.00 -15.03
N VAL A 453 21.00 -14.96 -15.73
CA VAL A 453 19.94 -14.07 -15.27
C VAL A 453 18.90 -13.90 -16.38
N LEU A 454 17.65 -14.26 -16.08
CA LEU A 454 16.50 -14.06 -16.96
C LEU A 454 15.39 -13.33 -16.20
N ILE A 455 15.10 -12.09 -16.61
CA ILE A 455 14.07 -11.24 -15.99
C ILE A 455 13.01 -10.91 -17.03
N LEU A 456 11.79 -11.40 -16.82
CA LEU A 456 10.61 -11.19 -17.66
C LEU A 456 9.48 -10.44 -16.91
N GLN A 457 9.74 -9.94 -15.70
CA GLN A 457 8.75 -9.33 -14.82
C GLN A 457 7.83 -8.32 -15.52
N GLY A 458 6.54 -8.31 -15.22
CA GLY A 458 5.63 -7.23 -15.61
C GLY A 458 5.40 -7.15 -17.11
N ASN A 459 5.24 -8.31 -17.76
CA ASN A 459 4.86 -8.44 -19.17
C ASN A 459 3.47 -9.10 -19.26
N HIS A 460 3.06 -9.48 -20.47
CA HIS A 460 1.80 -10.16 -20.74
C HIS A 460 2.04 -11.59 -21.29
N PHE A 461 3.13 -12.25 -20.88
CA PHE A 461 3.45 -13.60 -21.31
C PHE A 461 2.42 -14.60 -20.77
N GLY A 462 1.86 -15.41 -21.65
CA GLY A 462 0.92 -16.48 -21.31
C GLY A 462 1.45 -17.88 -21.63
N GLY A 463 0.60 -18.89 -21.47
CA GLY A 463 0.91 -20.26 -21.82
C GLY A 463 1.86 -20.96 -20.85
N ARG A 464 2.22 -22.20 -21.19
CA ARG A 464 3.00 -23.09 -20.32
C ARG A 464 4.48 -23.01 -20.63
N LEU A 465 5.32 -23.09 -19.60
CA LEU A 465 6.76 -23.30 -19.77
C LEU A 465 7.01 -24.70 -20.35
N ALA A 466 7.63 -24.79 -21.54
CA ALA A 466 8.00 -26.09 -22.10
C ALA A 466 9.14 -26.69 -21.26
N ILE A 467 8.84 -27.75 -20.53
CA ILE A 467 9.69 -28.33 -19.49
C ILE A 467 11.06 -28.71 -20.07
N GLN A 468 11.10 -29.52 -21.14
CA GLN A 468 12.35 -30.08 -21.65
C GLN A 468 13.37 -29.00 -22.08
N GLU A 469 12.89 -27.98 -22.79
CA GLU A 469 13.72 -26.88 -23.27
C GLU A 469 14.15 -25.96 -22.13
N PHE A 470 13.23 -25.60 -21.24
CA PHE A 470 13.56 -24.74 -20.09
C PHE A 470 14.62 -25.37 -19.18
N CYS A 471 14.53 -26.68 -18.95
CA CYS A 471 15.48 -27.44 -18.16
C CYS A 471 16.91 -27.50 -18.75
N ALA A 472 17.12 -27.05 -19.98
CA ALA A 472 18.45 -26.94 -20.57
C ALA A 472 19.27 -25.77 -20.00
N LEU A 473 18.63 -24.77 -19.37
CA LEU A 473 19.26 -23.57 -18.81
C LEU A 473 19.96 -23.81 -17.47
N LYS A 474 20.94 -24.72 -17.44
CA LYS A 474 21.57 -25.23 -16.19
C LYS A 474 22.44 -24.21 -15.43
N LYS A 475 22.78 -23.07 -16.04
CA LYS A 475 23.59 -22.02 -15.39
C LYS A 475 22.75 -20.92 -14.75
N LEU A 476 21.42 -21.02 -14.81
CA LEU A 476 20.53 -19.99 -14.31
C LEU A 476 20.70 -19.83 -12.79
N LYS A 477 20.87 -18.58 -12.37
CA LYS A 477 21.02 -18.13 -10.99
C LYS A 477 19.82 -17.29 -10.56
N VAL A 478 19.32 -16.44 -11.47
CA VAL A 478 18.17 -15.55 -11.22
C VAL A 478 17.12 -15.80 -12.29
N LEU A 479 15.92 -16.14 -11.84
CA LEU A 479 14.73 -16.24 -12.67
C LEU A 479 13.62 -15.38 -12.06
N ASP A 480 13.21 -14.35 -12.79
CA ASP A 480 12.07 -13.51 -12.42
C ASP A 480 11.04 -13.53 -13.54
N LEU A 481 9.96 -14.28 -13.32
CA LEU A 481 8.79 -14.39 -14.20
C LEU A 481 7.61 -13.58 -13.66
N SER A 482 7.79 -12.78 -12.62
CA SER A 482 6.69 -12.22 -11.83
C SER A 482 5.76 -11.30 -12.62
N HIS A 483 4.51 -11.16 -12.20
CA HIS A 483 3.51 -10.30 -12.83
C HIS A 483 3.37 -10.56 -14.34
N ASN A 484 3.00 -11.80 -14.69
CA ASN A 484 2.73 -12.26 -16.05
C ASN A 484 1.47 -13.15 -16.03
N TYR A 485 1.17 -13.84 -17.14
CA TYR A 485 0.06 -14.79 -17.26
C TYR A 485 0.53 -16.24 -17.50
N PHE A 486 1.73 -16.60 -17.04
CA PHE A 486 2.22 -17.98 -17.20
C PHE A 486 1.30 -18.98 -16.50
N GLU A 487 1.01 -20.10 -17.16
CA GLU A 487 0.10 -21.13 -16.66
C GLU A 487 0.76 -22.52 -16.62
N GLY A 488 0.06 -23.48 -16.03
CA GLY A 488 0.50 -24.88 -15.93
C GLY A 488 1.29 -25.17 -14.66
N ILE A 489 1.95 -26.33 -14.62
CA ILE A 489 2.76 -26.77 -13.48
C ILE A 489 4.19 -26.26 -13.60
N LEU A 490 4.87 -26.08 -12.46
CA LEU A 490 6.29 -25.74 -12.45
C LEU A 490 7.15 -26.87 -13.05
N PRO A 491 8.19 -26.56 -13.84
CA PRO A 491 9.11 -27.56 -14.35
C PRO A 491 9.83 -28.32 -13.22
N PRO A 492 9.75 -29.67 -13.16
CA PRO A 492 10.37 -30.45 -12.07
C PRO A 492 11.90 -30.32 -11.98
N CYS A 493 12.55 -29.88 -13.06
CA CYS A 493 14.01 -29.69 -13.08
C CYS A 493 14.50 -28.48 -12.29
N LEU A 494 13.61 -27.56 -11.88
CA LEU A 494 13.97 -26.46 -10.96
C LEU A 494 14.64 -27.01 -9.69
N ASN A 495 14.28 -28.24 -9.28
CA ASN A 495 14.92 -28.97 -8.19
C ASN A 495 16.40 -29.34 -8.41
N ASN A 496 16.85 -29.52 -9.66
CA ASN A 496 18.20 -30.01 -9.95
C ASN A 496 19.15 -28.87 -10.38
N MET A 497 18.67 -27.63 -10.36
CA MET A 497 19.48 -26.45 -10.70
C MET A 497 20.16 -25.93 -9.45
N THR A 498 21.39 -26.42 -9.21
CA THR A 498 22.18 -26.13 -8.00
C THR A 498 22.73 -24.71 -7.93
N SER A 499 22.63 -23.93 -9.01
CA SER A 499 23.12 -22.55 -9.12
C SER A 499 22.11 -21.47 -8.76
N PHE A 500 20.84 -21.82 -8.50
CA PHE A 500 19.81 -20.82 -8.22
C PHE A 500 20.09 -20.03 -6.94
N VAL A 501 19.86 -18.73 -7.03
CA VAL A 501 19.95 -17.74 -5.94
C VAL A 501 18.59 -17.06 -5.75
N VAL A 502 17.91 -16.71 -6.85
CA VAL A 502 16.63 -16.00 -6.84
C VAL A 502 15.63 -16.70 -7.76
N LEU A 503 14.46 -17.01 -7.22
CA LEU A 503 13.31 -17.52 -7.96
C LEU A 503 12.06 -16.70 -7.62
N ASP A 504 11.63 -15.84 -8.54
CA ASP A 504 10.38 -15.07 -8.42
C ASP A 504 9.43 -15.47 -9.54
N ILE A 505 8.31 -16.11 -9.21
CA ILE A 505 7.25 -16.47 -10.15
C ILE A 505 5.91 -15.86 -9.73
N SER A 506 5.94 -14.89 -8.84
CA SER A 506 4.75 -14.33 -8.21
C SER A 506 3.82 -13.64 -9.22
N GLY A 507 2.53 -13.53 -8.94
CA GLY A 507 1.58 -12.84 -9.82
C GLY A 507 1.45 -13.49 -11.21
N ASN A 508 1.24 -14.80 -11.24
CA ASN A 508 1.03 -15.61 -12.45
C ASN A 508 -0.19 -16.53 -12.29
N GLN A 509 -0.40 -17.44 -13.25
CA GLN A 509 -1.47 -18.44 -13.25
C GLN A 509 -0.95 -19.87 -13.09
N PHE A 510 0.23 -20.05 -12.48
CA PHE A 510 0.76 -21.39 -12.21
C PHE A 510 -0.18 -22.17 -11.28
N ASN A 511 -0.40 -23.43 -11.59
CA ASN A 511 -1.36 -24.30 -10.90
C ASN A 511 -0.76 -25.67 -10.58
N GLY A 512 -1.58 -26.55 -10.00
CA GLY A 512 -1.14 -27.85 -9.50
C GLY A 512 -0.47 -27.74 -8.14
N ASN A 513 0.21 -28.81 -7.73
CA ASN A 513 0.88 -28.87 -6.43
C ASN A 513 2.32 -28.33 -6.53
N ALA A 514 2.62 -27.24 -5.81
CA ALA A 514 3.96 -26.66 -5.72
C ALA A 514 5.01 -27.66 -5.20
N SER A 515 4.64 -28.62 -4.33
CA SER A 515 5.55 -29.67 -3.84
C SER A 515 6.01 -30.65 -4.90
N SER A 516 5.20 -30.87 -5.95
CA SER A 516 5.51 -31.90 -6.97
C SER A 516 6.77 -31.61 -7.78
N SER A 517 7.33 -30.40 -7.62
CA SER A 517 8.53 -29.93 -8.28
C SER A 517 9.79 -29.95 -7.41
N TYR A 518 9.73 -30.45 -6.16
CA TYR A 518 10.84 -30.40 -5.20
C TYR A 518 10.99 -31.74 -4.47
N VAL A 519 12.17 -32.37 -4.58
CA VAL A 519 12.57 -33.56 -3.82
C VAL A 519 14.01 -33.37 -3.35
N GLU A 520 14.21 -33.37 -2.03
CA GLU A 520 15.49 -33.42 -1.29
C GLU A 520 16.78 -33.25 -2.13
N ALA A 521 17.21 -32.00 -2.36
CA ALA A 521 18.54 -31.70 -2.89
C ALA A 521 19.37 -30.96 -1.83
N SER A 522 20.50 -31.53 -1.44
CA SER A 522 21.48 -30.92 -0.54
C SER A 522 22.51 -30.09 -1.32
N GLY A 523 22.78 -28.85 -0.87
CA GLY A 523 23.90 -28.03 -1.37
C GLY A 523 23.59 -26.81 -2.23
N MET A 524 22.42 -26.18 -2.08
CA MET A 524 22.01 -25.03 -2.90
C MET A 524 22.29 -23.65 -2.28
N SER A 525 22.48 -22.64 -3.13
CA SER A 525 22.72 -21.22 -2.82
C SER A 525 21.47 -20.34 -2.82
N LEU A 526 20.27 -20.92 -2.70
CA LEU A 526 19.01 -20.19 -2.83
C LEU A 526 18.85 -19.21 -1.66
N GLU A 527 18.62 -17.95 -1.99
CA GLU A 527 18.51 -16.83 -1.05
C GLU A 527 17.09 -16.24 -1.04
N TYR A 528 16.39 -16.26 -2.19
CA TYR A 528 15.07 -15.66 -2.38
C TYR A 528 14.11 -16.58 -3.15
N ILE A 529 12.90 -16.75 -2.61
CA ILE A 529 11.79 -17.45 -3.27
C ILE A 529 10.49 -16.66 -3.12
N ASP A 530 9.77 -16.46 -4.22
CA ASP A 530 8.41 -15.90 -4.20
C ASP A 530 7.45 -16.68 -5.12
N PHE A 531 6.46 -17.32 -4.50
CA PHE A 531 5.38 -18.08 -5.14
C PHE A 531 4.03 -17.40 -5.07
N SER A 532 3.98 -16.18 -4.52
CA SER A 532 2.75 -15.46 -4.17
C SER A 532 1.86 -15.20 -5.37
N TYR A 533 0.54 -15.09 -5.12
CA TYR A 533 -0.44 -14.70 -6.14
C TYR A 533 -0.44 -15.62 -7.37
N ASN A 534 -0.42 -16.93 -7.13
CA ASN A 534 -0.60 -17.98 -8.13
C ASN A 534 -1.86 -18.82 -7.83
N LEU A 535 -2.14 -19.83 -8.66
CA LEU A 535 -3.29 -20.73 -8.57
C LEU A 535 -2.91 -22.12 -8.01
N PHE A 536 -1.86 -22.20 -7.20
CA PHE A 536 -1.42 -23.46 -6.58
C PHE A 536 -2.51 -24.05 -5.69
N VAL A 537 -2.54 -25.38 -5.62
CA VAL A 537 -3.47 -26.16 -4.80
C VAL A 537 -2.77 -27.36 -4.17
N GLY A 538 -3.33 -27.87 -3.08
CA GLY A 538 -2.80 -29.07 -2.41
C GLY A 538 -1.82 -28.73 -1.29
N ILE A 539 -0.95 -29.68 -0.97
CA ILE A 539 -0.07 -29.63 0.21
C ILE A 539 1.35 -29.23 -0.21
N PHE A 540 1.87 -28.16 0.40
CA PHE A 540 3.24 -27.70 0.34
C PHE A 540 4.01 -28.06 1.61
N SER A 541 5.07 -28.88 1.51
CA SER A 541 5.89 -29.24 2.69
C SER A 541 7.09 -28.30 2.84
N PHE A 542 7.17 -27.62 3.98
CA PHE A 542 8.23 -26.63 4.25
C PHE A 542 9.59 -27.26 4.54
N ASN A 543 9.61 -28.54 4.93
CA ASN A 543 10.84 -29.29 5.18
C ASN A 543 11.73 -29.43 3.93
N LEU A 544 11.19 -29.17 2.74
CA LEU A 544 11.93 -29.15 1.49
C LEU A 544 13.06 -28.12 1.52
N PHE A 545 12.93 -27.06 2.33
CA PHE A 545 13.96 -26.03 2.47
C PHE A 545 15.01 -26.35 3.54
N ALA A 546 14.92 -27.48 4.24
CA ALA A 546 15.77 -27.85 5.38
C ALA A 546 17.27 -27.61 5.17
N ASN A 547 17.77 -27.91 3.97
CA ASN A 547 19.20 -27.91 3.65
C ASN A 547 19.70 -26.60 3.01
N TYR A 548 18.85 -25.58 2.85
CA TYR A 548 19.20 -24.32 2.20
C TYR A 548 19.72 -23.29 3.21
N SER A 549 20.99 -23.40 3.63
CA SER A 549 21.54 -22.56 4.71
C SER A 549 21.60 -21.05 4.42
N LYS A 550 21.46 -20.63 3.16
CA LYS A 550 21.51 -19.22 2.73
C LYS A 550 20.13 -18.58 2.52
N LEU A 551 19.03 -19.30 2.75
CA LEU A 551 17.70 -18.77 2.47
C LEU A 551 17.37 -17.60 3.41
N GLU A 552 17.05 -16.43 2.83
CA GLU A 552 16.74 -15.21 3.59
C GLU A 552 15.30 -14.74 3.38
N VAL A 553 14.72 -14.97 2.19
CA VAL A 553 13.39 -14.50 1.83
C VAL A 553 12.54 -15.65 1.31
N LEU A 554 11.36 -15.82 1.91
CA LEU A 554 10.36 -16.77 1.45
C LEU A 554 8.98 -16.12 1.46
N ARG A 555 8.36 -16.05 0.29
CA ARG A 555 7.00 -15.54 0.14
C ARG A 555 6.09 -16.54 -0.57
N PHE A 556 4.90 -16.69 0.00
CA PHE A 556 3.82 -17.52 -0.50
C PHE A 556 2.48 -16.94 -0.04
N ASN A 557 1.96 -15.97 -0.79
CA ASN A 557 0.58 -15.52 -0.63
C ASN A 557 -0.38 -16.39 -1.45
N GLY A 558 -1.23 -17.16 -0.78
CA GLY A 558 -2.20 -18.05 -1.40
C GLY A 558 -3.47 -17.35 -1.89
N GLN A 559 -4.26 -18.03 -2.72
CA GLN A 559 -5.64 -17.60 -3.02
C GLN A 559 -6.65 -18.47 -2.27
N ASN A 560 -7.38 -17.85 -1.34
CA ASN A 560 -8.51 -18.44 -0.62
C ASN A 560 -8.18 -19.71 0.18
N ASN A 561 -7.03 -19.76 0.86
CA ASN A 561 -6.68 -20.89 1.73
C ASN A 561 -6.69 -22.28 1.04
N LYS A 562 -6.50 -22.32 -0.29
CA LYS A 562 -6.49 -23.57 -1.08
C LYS A 562 -5.16 -24.33 -1.00
N VAL A 563 -4.11 -23.66 -0.56
CA VAL A 563 -2.79 -24.26 -0.31
C VAL A 563 -2.68 -24.54 1.18
N GLU A 564 -2.37 -25.79 1.48
CA GLU A 564 -2.02 -26.26 2.81
C GLU A 564 -0.51 -26.25 2.93
N ILE A 565 0.05 -25.56 3.93
CA ILE A 565 1.49 -25.52 4.17
C ILE A 565 1.79 -26.29 5.44
N GLU A 566 2.47 -27.42 5.29
CA GLU A 566 2.96 -28.24 6.39
C GLU A 566 4.35 -27.72 6.81
N THR A 567 4.42 -27.03 7.94
CA THR A 567 5.67 -26.48 8.47
C THR A 567 6.31 -27.35 9.55
N GLU A 568 5.54 -28.26 10.14
CA GLU A 568 6.00 -29.19 11.16
C GLU A 568 6.45 -30.50 10.51
N GLY A 569 7.77 -30.75 10.43
CA GLY A 569 8.31 -32.02 9.93
C GLY A 569 7.99 -33.20 10.86
N SER A 570 8.06 -34.43 10.33
CA SER A 570 7.66 -35.65 11.04
C SER A 570 8.57 -36.08 12.21
N MET A 571 9.74 -35.46 12.43
CA MET A 571 10.52 -35.53 13.68
C MET A 571 11.55 -34.37 13.77
N GLY A 572 11.40 -33.46 14.74
CA GLY A 572 12.51 -32.64 15.29
C GLY A 572 13.38 -31.84 14.32
N TRP A 573 12.88 -31.45 13.14
CA TRP A 573 13.64 -30.68 12.17
C TRP A 573 13.84 -29.21 12.63
N SER A 574 15.07 -28.72 12.46
CA SER A 574 15.45 -27.31 12.65
C SER A 574 16.08 -26.77 11.35
N PRO A 575 15.64 -25.63 10.81
CA PRO A 575 16.25 -25.04 9.62
C PRO A 575 17.69 -24.61 9.89
N LEU A 576 18.57 -24.76 8.89
CA LEU A 576 19.95 -24.25 8.93
C LEU A 576 20.07 -22.76 8.55
N PHE A 577 18.97 -22.16 8.07
CA PHE A 577 18.92 -20.78 7.61
C PHE A 577 18.37 -19.81 8.66
N GLN A 578 18.60 -18.52 8.43
CA GLN A 578 18.01 -17.40 9.18
C GLN A 578 17.25 -16.50 8.20
N LEU A 579 15.92 -16.59 8.21
CA LEU A 579 15.05 -15.77 7.40
C LEU A 579 15.07 -14.32 7.90
N LYS A 580 15.07 -13.40 6.94
CA LYS A 580 14.79 -11.98 7.13
C LYS A 580 13.34 -11.66 6.80
N ILE A 581 12.75 -12.34 5.81
CA ILE A 581 11.36 -12.12 5.38
C ILE A 581 10.66 -13.47 5.26
N ILE A 582 9.52 -13.59 5.94
CA ILE A 582 8.58 -14.69 5.75
C ILE A 582 7.17 -14.13 5.55
N GLU A 583 6.56 -14.48 4.43
CA GLU A 583 5.17 -14.09 4.12
C GLU A 583 4.39 -15.34 3.67
N LEU A 584 3.48 -15.83 4.51
CA LEU A 584 2.66 -17.01 4.27
C LEU A 584 1.17 -16.69 4.40
N SER A 585 0.76 -15.51 3.92
CA SER A 585 -0.60 -15.03 4.02
C SER A 585 -1.59 -15.87 3.21
N ASN A 586 -2.84 -15.96 3.68
CA ASN A 586 -3.96 -16.59 2.97
C ASN A 586 -3.70 -18.08 2.64
N CYS A 587 -2.93 -18.76 3.50
CA CYS A 587 -2.58 -20.17 3.40
C CYS A 587 -3.08 -20.94 4.63
N SER A 588 -3.47 -22.20 4.45
CA SER A 588 -3.81 -23.06 5.60
C SER A 588 -2.55 -23.65 6.21
N LEU A 589 -2.03 -23.02 7.26
CA LEU A 589 -0.78 -23.44 7.92
C LEU A 589 -1.06 -24.55 8.95
N ASN A 590 -0.36 -25.68 8.84
CA ASN A 590 -0.43 -26.79 9.80
C ASN A 590 -1.87 -27.22 10.12
N LYS A 591 -2.73 -27.42 9.12
CA LYS A 591 -4.20 -27.62 9.21
C LYS A 591 -4.73 -28.56 10.30
N LEU A 592 -3.93 -29.51 10.78
CA LEU A 592 -4.31 -30.41 11.88
C LEU A 592 -4.20 -29.76 13.27
N ILE A 593 -3.31 -28.78 13.42
CA ILE A 593 -2.95 -28.17 14.69
C ILE A 593 -3.26 -26.66 14.67
N ASP A 594 -3.28 -26.02 13.50
CA ASP A 594 -3.49 -24.57 13.28
C ASP A 594 -2.57 -23.69 14.14
N ASN A 595 -1.39 -24.17 14.53
CA ASN A 595 -0.45 -23.43 15.36
C ASN A 595 0.60 -22.70 14.51
N ILE A 596 1.14 -21.60 15.06
CA ILE A 596 2.30 -20.91 14.49
C ILE A 596 3.43 -21.92 14.20
N PRO A 597 4.10 -21.82 13.04
CA PRO A 597 5.25 -22.67 12.71
C PRO A 597 6.34 -22.61 13.79
N LYS A 598 6.65 -23.75 14.42
CA LYS A 598 7.58 -23.79 15.57
C LYS A 598 9.01 -23.41 15.20
N PHE A 599 9.42 -23.62 13.95
CA PHE A 599 10.76 -23.25 13.53
C PHE A 599 11.02 -21.74 13.64
N LEU A 600 9.98 -20.91 13.68
CA LEU A 600 10.12 -19.46 13.90
C LEU A 600 10.71 -19.14 15.27
N LEU A 601 10.63 -20.04 16.26
CA LEU A 601 11.29 -19.88 17.56
C LEU A 601 12.82 -19.81 17.46
N VAL A 602 13.40 -20.43 16.43
CA VAL A 602 14.85 -20.46 16.18
C VAL A 602 15.28 -19.48 15.09
N GLN A 603 14.40 -18.56 14.69
CA GLN A 603 14.70 -17.47 13.77
C GLN A 603 14.87 -16.16 14.57
N HIS A 604 16.00 -15.49 14.41
CA HIS A 604 16.39 -14.30 15.18
C HIS A 604 16.71 -13.06 14.33
N GLU A 605 16.76 -13.23 13.00
CA GLU A 605 17.04 -12.15 12.04
C GLU A 605 15.78 -11.66 11.30
N LEU A 606 14.58 -12.02 11.77
CA LEU A 606 13.33 -11.66 11.09
C LEU A 606 13.12 -10.14 11.12
N ALA A 607 12.94 -9.57 9.93
CA ALA A 607 12.59 -8.18 9.70
C ALA A 607 11.13 -8.01 9.23
N THR A 608 10.56 -9.02 8.56
CA THR A 608 9.15 -9.01 8.12
C THR A 608 8.53 -10.37 8.35
N VAL A 609 7.41 -10.38 9.07
CA VAL A 609 6.59 -11.57 9.29
C VAL A 609 5.16 -11.26 8.89
N ASP A 610 4.65 -12.00 7.91
CA ASP A 610 3.23 -12.01 7.54
C ASP A 610 2.68 -13.43 7.61
N LEU A 611 1.82 -13.68 8.58
CA LEU A 611 1.06 -14.92 8.72
C LEU A 611 -0.45 -14.63 8.74
N SER A 612 -0.88 -13.57 8.07
CA SER A 612 -2.26 -13.13 8.04
C SER A 612 -3.20 -14.08 7.29
N HIS A 613 -4.48 -14.08 7.63
CA HIS A 613 -5.52 -14.87 6.96
C HIS A 613 -5.29 -16.40 6.95
N SER A 614 -4.52 -16.90 7.92
CA SER A 614 -4.01 -18.28 7.94
C SER A 614 -4.70 -19.20 8.96
N LYS A 615 -5.78 -18.71 9.60
CA LYS A 615 -6.61 -19.44 10.59
C LYS A 615 -5.82 -19.97 11.80
N LEU A 616 -4.70 -19.34 12.12
CA LEU A 616 -3.85 -19.73 13.24
C LEU A 616 -4.55 -19.52 14.58
N LYS A 617 -4.27 -20.37 15.55
CA LYS A 617 -4.84 -20.37 16.91
C LYS A 617 -3.74 -20.41 17.97
N GLY A 618 -4.16 -20.26 19.23
CA GLY A 618 -3.28 -20.32 20.40
C GLY A 618 -3.01 -18.93 20.99
N ASN A 619 -2.07 -18.85 21.92
CA ASN A 619 -1.71 -17.57 22.55
C ASN A 619 -0.95 -16.67 21.57
N PHE A 620 -1.14 -15.36 21.70
CA PHE A 620 -0.40 -14.37 20.93
C PHE A 620 1.12 -14.55 21.09
N PRO A 621 1.91 -14.57 20.00
CA PRO A 621 3.33 -14.90 20.02
C PRO A 621 4.20 -13.73 20.48
N ASN A 622 4.09 -13.33 21.75
CA ASN A 622 4.91 -12.25 22.32
C ASN A 622 6.42 -12.50 22.16
N TRP A 623 6.84 -13.77 22.22
CA TRP A 623 8.21 -14.20 22.01
C TRP A 623 8.75 -13.84 20.62
N LEU A 624 7.90 -13.68 19.61
CA LEU A 624 8.34 -13.34 18.26
C LEU A 624 8.90 -11.90 18.22
N ILE A 625 8.26 -10.99 18.95
CA ILE A 625 8.69 -9.60 19.12
C ILE A 625 9.92 -9.54 20.04
N GLU A 626 9.92 -10.27 21.16
CA GLU A 626 11.04 -10.30 22.09
C GLU A 626 12.33 -10.86 21.44
N ASN A 627 12.21 -11.92 20.63
CA ASN A 627 13.37 -12.62 20.07
C ASN A 627 13.95 -11.96 18.81
N ASN A 628 13.25 -11.03 18.16
CA ASN A 628 13.66 -10.46 16.86
C ASN A 628 13.78 -8.92 16.94
N THR A 629 14.94 -8.44 17.40
CA THR A 629 15.20 -7.00 17.64
C THR A 629 15.21 -6.14 16.36
N ARG A 630 15.27 -6.77 15.18
CA ARG A 630 15.25 -6.13 13.85
C ARG A 630 13.87 -6.14 13.19
N LEU A 631 12.83 -6.61 13.89
CA LEU A 631 11.49 -6.74 13.32
C LEU A 631 10.92 -5.36 12.90
N ARG A 632 10.58 -5.20 11.63
CA ARG A 632 10.04 -3.96 11.07
C ARG A 632 8.55 -4.03 10.81
N VAL A 633 8.09 -5.19 10.36
CA VAL A 633 6.72 -5.46 9.95
C VAL A 633 6.25 -6.75 10.62
N LEU A 634 5.17 -6.64 11.37
CA LEU A 634 4.46 -7.79 11.94
C LEU A 634 3.00 -7.73 11.51
N ASP A 635 2.59 -8.71 10.71
CA ASP A 635 1.22 -8.87 10.26
C ASP A 635 0.70 -10.26 10.60
N LEU A 636 -0.23 -10.29 11.55
CA LEU A 636 -0.92 -11.48 12.03
C LEU A 636 -2.44 -11.33 11.90
N GLN A 637 -2.91 -10.44 11.03
CA GLN A 637 -4.33 -10.11 10.95
C GLN A 637 -5.19 -11.32 10.54
N ASN A 638 -6.45 -11.32 10.96
CA ASN A 638 -7.44 -12.33 10.59
C ASN A 638 -6.99 -13.77 10.90
N ASN A 639 -6.70 -14.00 12.18
CA ASN A 639 -6.43 -15.30 12.77
C ASN A 639 -7.34 -15.47 14.01
N ALA A 640 -7.02 -16.42 14.89
CA ALA A 640 -7.75 -16.69 16.13
C ALA A 640 -6.80 -16.73 17.33
N PHE A 641 -5.81 -15.81 17.36
CA PHE A 641 -4.91 -15.66 18.50
C PHE A 641 -5.65 -15.11 19.72
N MET A 642 -5.36 -15.67 20.89
CA MET A 642 -5.94 -15.31 22.18
C MET A 642 -4.88 -14.78 23.15
N GLY A 643 -5.32 -14.26 24.29
CA GLY A 643 -4.46 -13.77 25.36
C GLY A 643 -3.94 -12.36 25.12
N GLN A 644 -3.03 -11.93 26.00
CA GLN A 644 -2.58 -10.54 26.07
C GLN A 644 -1.38 -10.26 25.17
N LEU A 645 -1.36 -9.05 24.59
CA LEU A 645 -0.18 -8.45 23.97
C LEU A 645 0.74 -7.90 25.08
N TYR A 646 1.87 -8.56 25.29
CA TYR A 646 2.92 -8.10 26.20
C TYR A 646 4.01 -7.36 25.41
N LEU A 647 4.38 -6.19 25.90
CA LEU A 647 5.47 -5.39 25.36
C LEU A 647 6.83 -6.05 25.66
N PRO A 648 7.81 -5.94 24.75
CA PRO A 648 9.14 -6.49 24.97
C PRO A 648 9.90 -5.79 26.11
N SER A 649 10.93 -6.44 26.63
CA SER A 649 11.76 -5.92 27.73
C SER A 649 12.67 -4.74 27.35
N PHE A 650 12.76 -4.41 26.07
CA PHE A 650 13.63 -3.38 25.50
C PHE A 650 12.86 -2.44 24.55
N ILE A 651 13.45 -1.29 24.23
CA ILE A 651 12.89 -0.34 23.26
C ILE A 651 13.10 -0.88 21.83
N HIS A 652 12.02 -1.14 21.12
CA HIS A 652 12.04 -1.77 19.81
C HIS A 652 12.01 -0.72 18.69
N LYS A 653 13.16 -0.12 18.37
CA LYS A 653 13.29 1.01 17.43
C LYS A 653 12.99 0.69 15.96
N HIS A 654 12.99 -0.57 15.56
CA HIS A 654 12.86 -0.94 14.13
C HIS A 654 11.43 -1.17 13.66
N ILE A 655 10.47 -1.40 14.58
CA ILE A 655 9.11 -1.76 14.19
C ILE A 655 8.37 -0.51 13.69
N THR A 656 7.81 -0.65 12.50
CA THR A 656 7.14 0.43 11.76
C THR A 656 5.69 0.10 11.46
N LEU A 657 5.38 -1.19 11.27
CA LEU A 657 4.04 -1.68 11.00
C LEU A 657 3.71 -2.86 11.93
N MET A 658 2.58 -2.76 12.63
CA MET A 658 1.99 -3.85 13.39
C MET A 658 0.49 -3.94 13.04
N ASP A 659 0.10 -5.01 12.37
CA ASP A 659 -1.30 -5.37 12.15
C ASP A 659 -1.60 -6.71 12.84
N VAL A 660 -2.39 -6.67 13.90
CA VAL A 660 -2.84 -7.86 14.63
C VAL A 660 -4.37 -7.85 14.75
N SER A 661 -5.03 -7.19 13.80
CA SER A 661 -6.48 -7.03 13.78
C SER A 661 -7.22 -8.33 13.50
N THR A 662 -8.51 -8.38 13.85
CA THR A 662 -9.36 -9.57 13.65
C THR A 662 -8.76 -10.81 14.30
N ASN A 663 -8.62 -10.74 15.62
CA ASN A 663 -8.17 -11.83 16.48
C ASN A 663 -9.04 -11.86 17.76
N HIS A 664 -8.62 -12.57 18.79
CA HIS A 664 -9.31 -12.65 20.08
C HIS A 664 -8.42 -12.15 21.23
N LEU A 665 -7.57 -11.16 20.98
CA LEU A 665 -6.67 -10.60 21.99
C LEU A 665 -7.47 -9.91 23.10
N ASP A 666 -7.07 -10.12 24.35
CA ASP A 666 -7.75 -9.59 25.53
C ASP A 666 -6.81 -8.77 26.43
N GLY A 667 -7.36 -8.23 27.51
CA GLY A 667 -6.62 -7.43 28.49
C GLY A 667 -6.43 -5.97 28.07
N LYS A 668 -5.54 -5.29 28.78
CA LYS A 668 -5.31 -3.84 28.65
C LYS A 668 -4.01 -3.58 27.90
N LEU A 669 -3.98 -2.55 27.07
CA LEU A 669 -2.73 -2.02 26.53
C LEU A 669 -1.87 -1.42 27.64
N GLN A 670 -0.59 -1.78 27.68
CA GLN A 670 0.35 -1.30 28.69
C GLN A 670 0.68 0.19 28.48
N GLU A 671 0.80 0.95 29.59
CA GLU A 671 0.90 2.41 29.55
C GLU A 671 2.14 2.91 28.81
N ASN A 672 3.21 2.12 28.71
CA ASN A 672 4.49 2.47 28.09
C ASN A 672 4.61 2.09 26.61
N ILE A 673 3.53 1.68 25.93
CA ILE A 673 3.58 1.23 24.53
C ILE A 673 4.23 2.25 23.58
N GLY A 674 3.92 3.54 23.73
CA GLY A 674 4.51 4.58 22.89
C GLY A 674 6.00 4.84 23.15
N MET A 675 6.52 4.41 24.31
CA MET A 675 7.96 4.45 24.61
C MET A 675 8.69 3.21 24.06
N ILE A 676 8.02 2.06 24.06
CA ILE A 676 8.60 0.80 23.58
C ILE A 676 8.65 0.76 22.05
N PHE A 677 7.66 1.32 21.36
CA PHE A 677 7.59 1.36 19.89
C PHE A 677 7.65 2.80 19.35
N PRO A 678 8.76 3.53 19.52
CA PRO A 678 8.82 4.96 19.21
C PRO A 678 8.68 5.30 17.71
N ASN A 679 9.04 4.35 16.83
CA ASN A 679 9.07 4.52 15.38
C ASN A 679 7.88 3.86 14.65
N LEU A 680 6.88 3.40 15.40
CA LEU A 680 5.72 2.75 14.81
C LEU A 680 4.87 3.77 14.05
N ALA A 681 4.67 3.50 12.75
CA ALA A 681 3.92 4.36 11.83
C ALA A 681 2.51 3.83 11.55
N TYR A 682 2.33 2.51 11.61
CA TYR A 682 1.04 1.84 11.39
C TYR A 682 0.76 0.87 12.54
N LEU A 683 -0.34 1.11 13.26
CA LEU A 683 -0.83 0.23 14.32
C LEU A 683 -2.31 -0.08 14.10
N ASN A 684 -2.61 -1.35 13.83
CA ASN A 684 -3.97 -1.85 13.71
C ASN A 684 -4.21 -2.98 14.70
N LEU A 685 -5.03 -2.69 15.72
CA LEU A 685 -5.48 -3.63 16.75
C LEU A 685 -6.99 -3.89 16.67
N SER A 686 -7.63 -3.49 15.57
CA SER A 686 -9.08 -3.53 15.43
C SER A 686 -9.66 -4.94 15.52
N ASN A 687 -10.94 -5.05 15.88
CA ASN A 687 -11.68 -6.31 15.95
C ASN A 687 -11.00 -7.36 16.85
N ASN A 688 -10.85 -7.00 18.12
CA ASN A 688 -10.30 -7.81 19.20
C ASN A 688 -11.16 -7.62 20.48
N ASN A 689 -10.74 -8.19 21.60
CA ASN A 689 -11.40 -8.06 22.91
C ASN A 689 -10.61 -7.15 23.88
N LEU A 690 -9.83 -6.18 23.37
CA LEU A 690 -8.99 -5.31 24.20
C LEU A 690 -9.85 -4.33 25.01
N GLU A 691 -9.48 -4.09 26.26
CA GLU A 691 -10.25 -3.27 27.20
C GLU A 691 -9.40 -2.21 27.93
N GLY A 692 -10.06 -1.39 28.76
CA GLY A 692 -9.42 -0.35 29.57
C GLY A 692 -9.35 1.00 28.85
N ASN A 693 -8.53 1.91 29.39
CA ASN A 693 -8.33 3.23 28.80
C ASN A 693 -7.23 3.18 27.75
N LEU A 694 -7.29 4.07 26.75
CA LEU A 694 -6.20 4.26 25.79
C LEU A 694 -4.97 4.86 26.48
N PRO A 695 -3.78 4.22 26.43
CA PRO A 695 -2.57 4.73 27.06
C PRO A 695 -2.18 6.14 26.63
N SER A 696 -1.72 6.96 27.57
CA SER A 696 -1.32 8.34 27.27
C SER A 696 -0.02 8.41 26.46
N SER A 697 0.88 7.43 26.62
CA SER A 697 2.16 7.37 25.90
C SER A 697 2.04 7.30 24.37
N ILE A 698 0.90 6.82 23.84
CA ILE A 698 0.64 6.81 22.39
C ILE A 698 0.75 8.22 21.82
N SER A 699 0.40 9.25 22.61
CA SER A 699 0.54 10.66 22.26
C SER A 699 1.98 11.08 21.91
N GLY A 700 2.99 10.32 22.33
CA GLY A 700 4.40 10.59 22.07
C GLY A 700 4.94 9.93 20.80
N MET A 701 4.13 9.18 20.06
CA MET A 701 4.55 8.46 18.86
C MET A 701 4.56 9.43 17.66
N LEU A 702 5.72 10.02 17.37
CA LEU A 702 5.88 11.10 16.38
C LEU A 702 5.62 10.65 14.94
N TYR A 703 5.91 9.38 14.64
CA TYR A 703 5.79 8.80 13.30
C TYR A 703 4.45 8.09 13.05
N LEU A 704 3.59 7.98 14.06
CA LEU A 704 2.32 7.27 13.94
C LEU A 704 1.40 7.98 12.94
N GLU A 705 1.14 7.34 11.80
CA GLU A 705 0.28 7.84 10.73
C GLU A 705 -1.11 7.18 10.73
N VAL A 706 -1.15 5.89 11.06
CA VAL A 706 -2.38 5.08 11.08
C VAL A 706 -2.55 4.44 12.46
N LEU A 707 -3.67 4.74 13.12
CA LEU A 707 -4.09 4.08 14.34
C LEU A 707 -5.52 3.57 14.19
N ASP A 708 -5.70 2.25 14.19
CA ASP A 708 -7.00 1.59 14.13
C ASP A 708 -7.21 0.70 15.36
N LEU A 709 -8.13 1.10 16.23
CA LEU A 709 -8.51 0.40 17.46
C LEU A 709 -10.00 0.03 17.45
N SER A 710 -10.63 0.08 16.27
CA SER A 710 -12.08 -0.12 16.16
C SER A 710 -12.52 -1.52 16.59
N PHE A 711 -13.80 -1.69 16.95
CA PHE A 711 -14.37 -2.97 17.37
C PHE A 711 -13.59 -3.62 18.52
N ASN A 712 -13.50 -2.92 19.65
CA ASN A 712 -12.89 -3.38 20.89
C ASN A 712 -13.75 -2.95 22.09
N HIS A 713 -13.24 -3.10 23.31
CA HIS A 713 -13.89 -2.71 24.56
C HIS A 713 -13.18 -1.55 25.27
N PHE A 714 -12.45 -0.69 24.54
CA PHE A 714 -11.81 0.49 25.12
C PHE A 714 -12.83 1.47 25.69
N SER A 715 -12.46 2.17 26.76
CA SER A 715 -13.33 3.10 27.49
C SER A 715 -12.57 4.35 27.95
N GLY A 716 -13.25 5.23 28.68
CA GLY A 716 -12.68 6.50 29.13
C GLY A 716 -12.60 7.56 28.02
N GLY A 717 -11.88 8.65 28.31
CA GLY A 717 -11.67 9.74 27.35
C GLY A 717 -10.42 9.52 26.49
N VAL A 718 -10.47 9.95 25.23
CA VAL A 718 -9.30 9.92 24.33
C VAL A 718 -8.25 10.93 24.82
N PRO A 719 -6.97 10.53 25.00
CA PRO A 719 -5.90 11.43 25.43
C PRO A 719 -5.79 12.63 24.48
N ARG A 720 -5.86 13.86 25.03
CA ARG A 720 -5.73 15.10 24.23
C ARG A 720 -4.41 15.16 23.45
N GLY A 721 -3.36 14.58 24.03
CA GLY A 721 -2.03 14.49 23.44
C GLY A 721 -2.01 13.77 22.09
N LEU A 722 -2.95 12.86 21.80
CA LEU A 722 -3.02 12.14 20.54
C LEU A 722 -3.17 13.11 19.34
N ASN A 723 -3.84 14.24 19.56
CA ASN A 723 -4.11 15.23 18.51
C ASN A 723 -3.08 16.37 18.46
N THR A 724 -2.22 16.51 19.48
CA THR A 724 -1.19 17.57 19.55
C THR A 724 0.24 17.02 19.46
N GLY A 725 0.47 15.78 19.88
CA GLY A 725 1.77 15.12 19.94
C GLY A 725 2.05 14.18 18.77
N CYS A 726 1.03 13.50 18.23
CA CYS A 726 1.18 12.65 17.03
C CYS A 726 1.05 13.50 15.76
N LEU A 727 2.10 14.25 15.44
CA LEU A 727 2.09 15.21 14.33
C LEU A 727 1.87 14.54 12.96
N SER A 728 2.18 13.25 12.82
CA SER A 728 2.05 12.52 11.55
C SER A 728 0.72 11.78 11.39
N LEU A 729 -0.17 11.82 12.39
CA LEU A 729 -1.41 11.02 12.41
C LEU A 729 -2.40 11.49 11.34
N LYS A 730 -2.59 10.67 10.30
CA LYS A 730 -3.48 10.92 9.16
C LYS A 730 -4.79 10.16 9.30
N PHE A 731 -4.74 8.91 9.77
CA PHE A 731 -5.89 8.02 9.93
C PHE A 731 -6.06 7.63 11.39
N LEU A 732 -7.24 7.90 11.95
CA LEU A 732 -7.60 7.51 13.31
C LEU A 732 -8.99 6.89 13.32
N ASN A 733 -9.05 5.60 13.67
CA ASN A 733 -10.30 4.86 13.79
C ASN A 733 -10.45 4.26 15.19
N LEU A 734 -11.43 4.78 15.94
CA LEU A 734 -11.80 4.36 17.28
C LEU A 734 -13.25 3.81 17.31
N ALA A 735 -13.81 3.47 16.16
CA ALA A 735 -15.22 3.08 16.04
C ALA A 735 -15.60 1.86 16.89
N TYR A 736 -16.87 1.75 17.27
CA TYR A 736 -17.42 0.60 18.00
C TYR A 736 -16.62 0.21 19.25
N ASN A 737 -16.52 1.17 20.17
CA ASN A 737 -15.89 1.04 21.49
C ASN A 737 -16.81 1.67 22.56
N SER A 738 -16.30 1.88 23.77
CA SER A 738 -16.99 2.55 24.88
C SER A 738 -16.35 3.89 25.27
N PHE A 739 -15.67 4.58 24.34
CA PHE A 739 -15.08 5.89 24.61
C PHE A 739 -16.13 6.96 24.91
N ASN A 740 -15.80 7.91 25.80
CA ASN A 740 -16.71 8.98 26.22
C ASN A 740 -16.02 10.36 26.25
N GLY A 741 -16.77 11.40 26.58
CA GLY A 741 -16.27 12.77 26.69
C GLY A 741 -16.34 13.55 25.37
N THR A 742 -15.31 14.35 25.09
CA THR A 742 -15.24 15.25 23.93
C THR A 742 -14.28 14.73 22.87
N ILE A 743 -14.70 14.71 21.61
CA ILE A 743 -13.83 14.47 20.46
C ILE A 743 -13.05 15.75 20.17
N PHE A 744 -11.72 15.68 20.24
CA PHE A 744 -10.84 16.78 19.83
C PHE A 744 -10.31 16.50 18.42
N VAL A 745 -10.47 17.45 17.51
CA VAL A 745 -9.97 17.37 16.12
C VAL A 745 -8.71 18.23 15.98
N GLY A 746 -7.63 17.62 15.51
CA GLY A 746 -6.33 18.27 15.27
C GLY A 746 -6.18 18.81 13.84
N THR A 747 -4.93 19.13 13.46
CA THR A 747 -4.60 19.78 12.17
C THR A 747 -4.25 18.82 11.03
N ASN A 748 -3.72 17.64 11.35
CA ASN A 748 -3.11 16.73 10.36
C ASN A 748 -3.97 15.51 10.01
N GLN A 749 -5.04 15.23 10.75
CA GLN A 749 -5.93 14.10 10.45
C GLN A 749 -6.66 14.32 9.12
N ARG A 750 -6.60 13.32 8.25
CA ARG A 750 -7.35 13.24 7.00
C ARG A 750 -8.64 12.44 7.16
N ILE A 751 -8.60 11.39 7.98
CA ILE A 751 -9.70 10.46 8.20
C ILE A 751 -9.89 10.22 9.70
N LEU A 752 -11.12 10.46 10.17
CA LEU A 752 -11.52 10.29 11.56
C LEU A 752 -12.79 9.43 11.62
N GLN A 753 -12.68 8.25 12.22
CA GLN A 753 -13.80 7.34 12.46
C GLN A 753 -13.98 7.13 13.97
N MET A 754 -15.09 7.62 14.51
CA MET A 754 -15.38 7.69 15.94
C MET A 754 -16.77 7.13 16.26
N ASN A 755 -17.42 6.51 15.28
CA ASN A 755 -18.81 6.06 15.37
C ASN A 755 -19.02 4.92 16.36
N GLY A 756 -20.23 4.78 16.89
CA GLY A 756 -20.57 3.66 17.79
C GLY A 756 -19.85 3.75 19.14
N ASN A 757 -19.83 4.93 19.75
CA ASN A 757 -19.19 5.21 21.04
C ASN A 757 -20.18 5.96 21.98
N GLN A 758 -19.66 6.55 23.06
CA GLN A 758 -20.42 7.32 24.06
C GLN A 758 -19.97 8.80 24.11
N PHE A 759 -19.46 9.36 23.01
CA PHE A 759 -19.04 10.76 22.95
C PHE A 759 -20.23 11.72 23.09
N THR A 760 -19.99 12.88 23.69
CA THR A 760 -21.04 13.86 24.04
C THR A 760 -20.88 15.23 23.36
N SER A 761 -19.68 15.52 22.85
CA SER A 761 -19.34 16.79 22.20
C SER A 761 -18.16 16.63 21.23
N ILE A 762 -18.03 17.58 20.31
CA ILE A 762 -16.91 17.68 19.36
C ILE A 762 -16.34 19.11 19.38
N SER A 763 -15.02 19.25 19.38
CA SER A 763 -14.32 20.54 19.42
C SER A 763 -13.02 20.50 18.62
N LEU A 764 -12.60 21.67 18.13
CA LEU A 764 -11.23 21.85 17.65
C LEU A 764 -10.25 21.94 18.81
N VAL A 765 -9.03 21.47 18.57
CA VAL A 765 -7.89 21.83 19.40
C VAL A 765 -7.63 23.35 19.27
N PRO A 766 -7.40 24.08 20.37
CA PRO A 766 -7.09 25.51 20.31
C PRO A 766 -5.92 25.82 19.36
N ASN A 767 -6.00 26.93 18.63
CA ASN A 767 -5.00 27.38 17.65
C ASN A 767 -4.74 26.42 16.47
N SER A 768 -5.62 25.45 16.23
CA SER A 768 -5.54 24.53 15.09
C SER A 768 -6.37 25.00 13.89
N THR A 769 -5.83 24.86 12.68
CA THR A 769 -6.55 25.05 11.42
C THR A 769 -6.86 23.68 10.79
N VAL A 770 -8.13 23.38 10.55
CA VAL A 770 -8.54 22.12 9.89
C VAL A 770 -8.52 22.33 8.38
N GLY A 771 -7.37 22.06 7.76
CA GLY A 771 -7.19 22.23 6.32
C GLY A 771 -7.22 20.93 5.50
N LYS A 772 -7.11 19.77 6.14
CA LYS A 772 -6.82 18.47 5.49
C LYS A 772 -7.85 17.36 5.74
N LEU A 773 -8.90 17.62 6.52
CA LEU A 773 -9.89 16.60 6.88
C LEU A 773 -10.81 16.30 5.67
N LEU A 774 -10.84 15.03 5.26
CA LEU A 774 -11.59 14.53 4.09
C LEU A 774 -12.79 13.68 4.51
N TYR A 775 -12.62 12.87 5.57
CA TYR A 775 -13.61 11.92 6.07
C TYR A 775 -13.80 12.08 7.58
N LEU A 776 -15.05 12.27 8.01
CA LEU A 776 -15.43 12.26 9.42
C LEU A 776 -16.71 11.44 9.62
N ASP A 777 -16.60 10.39 10.43
CA ASP A 777 -17.76 9.65 10.93
C ASP A 777 -17.81 9.71 12.45
N ILE A 778 -18.80 10.42 12.97
CA ILE A 778 -19.10 10.55 14.40
C ILE A 778 -20.50 10.01 14.72
N SER A 779 -21.04 9.16 13.84
CA SER A 779 -22.39 8.61 13.98
C SER A 779 -22.54 7.71 15.21
N ASN A 780 -23.78 7.43 15.62
CA ASN A 780 -24.07 6.48 16.70
C ASN A 780 -23.33 6.85 18.01
N ASN A 781 -23.52 8.09 18.46
CA ASN A 781 -22.95 8.63 19.69
C ASN A 781 -24.05 9.40 20.47
N LYS A 782 -23.66 10.13 21.52
CA LYS A 782 -24.55 10.99 22.34
C LYS A 782 -24.23 12.48 22.15
N ILE A 783 -23.73 12.86 20.96
CA ILE A 783 -23.26 14.21 20.71
C ILE A 783 -24.46 15.15 20.60
N SER A 784 -24.46 16.21 21.40
CA SER A 784 -25.51 17.23 21.39
C SER A 784 -24.95 18.62 21.04
N GLY A 785 -25.85 19.55 20.71
CA GLY A 785 -25.47 20.91 20.30
C GLY A 785 -25.79 21.20 18.84
N THR A 786 -25.31 22.33 18.33
CA THR A 786 -25.40 22.70 16.90
C THR A 786 -24.16 22.23 16.13
N ILE A 787 -24.28 22.00 14.82
CA ILE A 787 -23.12 21.71 13.96
C ILE A 787 -22.12 22.87 14.06
N PRO A 788 -20.87 22.62 14.48
CA PRO A 788 -19.87 23.67 14.57
C PRO A 788 -19.52 24.28 13.21
N ARG A 789 -19.45 25.62 13.14
CA ARG A 789 -19.17 26.36 11.89
C ARG A 789 -17.84 26.00 11.23
N TRP A 790 -16.84 25.60 12.02
CA TRP A 790 -15.52 25.26 11.50
C TRP A 790 -15.53 24.02 10.60
N LEU A 791 -16.54 23.14 10.70
CA LEU A 791 -16.70 22.01 9.77
C LEU A 791 -16.92 22.51 8.33
N GLY A 792 -17.59 23.65 8.17
CA GLY A 792 -17.80 24.26 6.85
C GLY A 792 -16.58 24.99 6.28
N ASN A 793 -15.62 25.39 7.12
CA ASN A 793 -14.44 26.12 6.65
C ASN A 793 -13.33 25.20 6.08
N THR A 794 -13.66 23.94 5.79
CA THR A 794 -12.75 22.94 5.22
C THR A 794 -12.98 22.88 3.70
N SER A 795 -11.94 23.06 2.89
CA SER A 795 -12.09 23.28 1.45
C SER A 795 -12.34 22.02 0.60
N TYR A 796 -12.29 20.81 1.19
CA TYR A 796 -12.30 19.55 0.43
C TYR A 796 -13.00 18.37 1.14
N PHE A 797 -13.99 18.60 2.00
CA PHE A 797 -14.67 17.50 2.69
C PHE A 797 -15.39 16.58 1.69
N LYS A 798 -15.06 15.29 1.73
CA LYS A 798 -15.66 14.26 0.86
C LYS A 798 -16.83 13.58 1.56
N THR A 799 -16.65 13.19 2.83
CA THR A 799 -17.65 12.41 3.58
C THR A 799 -17.82 12.92 5.00
N LEU A 800 -19.04 13.33 5.36
CA LEU A 800 -19.46 13.73 6.71
C LEU A 800 -20.65 12.90 7.17
N ILE A 801 -20.44 12.08 8.20
CA ILE A 801 -21.47 11.22 8.79
C ILE A 801 -21.65 11.60 10.27
N MET A 802 -22.82 12.13 10.59
CA MET A 802 -23.22 12.59 11.93
C MET A 802 -24.52 11.90 12.41
N ALA A 803 -24.91 10.83 11.73
CA ALA A 803 -26.17 10.12 11.97
C ALA A 803 -26.32 9.62 13.42
N ASN A 804 -27.56 9.40 13.88
CA ASN A 804 -27.85 8.81 15.19
C ASN A 804 -27.13 9.51 16.35
N ASN A 805 -27.45 10.79 16.56
CA ASN A 805 -26.93 11.65 17.63
C ASN A 805 -28.05 12.59 18.13
N ASP A 806 -27.71 13.52 19.03
CA ASP A 806 -28.63 14.52 19.62
C ASP A 806 -28.41 15.94 19.05
N PHE A 807 -27.91 16.08 17.82
CA PHE A 807 -27.68 17.40 17.21
C PHE A 807 -29.00 18.14 16.94
N TYR A 808 -29.02 19.44 17.18
CA TYR A 808 -30.18 20.31 16.95
C TYR A 808 -29.78 21.64 16.28
N GLY A 809 -30.77 22.46 15.94
CA GLY A 809 -30.56 23.76 15.30
C GLY A 809 -30.67 23.68 13.79
N GLN A 810 -30.04 24.63 13.10
CA GLN A 810 -30.00 24.72 11.63
C GLN A 810 -28.66 24.23 11.08
N ILE A 811 -28.68 23.78 9.83
CA ILE A 811 -27.47 23.41 9.07
C ILE A 811 -26.71 24.70 8.70
N PRO A 812 -25.40 24.83 9.01
CA PRO A 812 -24.59 26.00 8.64
C PRO A 812 -24.50 26.18 7.11
N CYS A 813 -24.51 27.44 6.64
CA CYS A 813 -24.37 27.77 5.21
C CYS A 813 -22.96 27.50 4.68
N GLU A 814 -21.98 27.50 5.58
CA GLU A 814 -20.57 27.37 5.26
C GLU A 814 -20.19 25.94 4.85
N LEU A 815 -21.07 24.95 5.03
CA LEU A 815 -20.79 23.57 4.63
C LEU A 815 -20.58 23.46 3.13
N SER A 816 -19.42 22.92 2.74
CA SER A 816 -19.05 22.58 1.37
C SER A 816 -18.68 21.10 1.31
N MET A 817 -19.37 20.34 0.46
CA MET A 817 -19.27 18.87 0.37
C MET A 817 -19.18 18.40 -1.07
N THR A 818 -18.41 17.34 -1.30
CA THR A 818 -18.17 16.76 -2.65
C THR A 818 -18.46 15.26 -2.75
N GLY A 819 -19.10 14.65 -1.74
CA GLY A 819 -19.45 13.22 -1.70
C GLY A 819 -20.69 12.95 -0.85
N THR A 820 -20.52 12.47 0.39
CA THR A 820 -21.62 12.05 1.29
C THR A 820 -21.84 13.01 2.44
N LEU A 821 -23.09 13.43 2.66
CA LEU A 821 -23.56 14.15 3.84
C LEU A 821 -24.71 13.38 4.51
N ASP A 822 -24.43 12.83 5.69
CA ASP A 822 -25.42 12.11 6.49
C ASP A 822 -25.65 12.80 7.85
N LEU A 823 -26.84 13.39 7.99
CA LEU A 823 -27.33 14.05 9.20
C LEU A 823 -28.58 13.35 9.75
N SER A 824 -28.82 12.10 9.34
CA SER A 824 -30.03 11.36 9.68
C SER A 824 -30.18 11.09 11.18
N HIS A 825 -31.40 10.83 11.63
CA HIS A 825 -31.73 10.44 12.99
C HIS A 825 -31.13 11.37 14.06
N ASN A 826 -31.43 12.66 13.94
CA ASN A 826 -31.03 13.72 14.87
C ASN A 826 -32.25 14.56 15.28
N LEU A 827 -32.02 15.69 15.96
CA LEU A 827 -33.05 16.61 16.44
C LEU A 827 -33.14 17.91 15.61
N PHE A 828 -32.61 17.93 14.39
CA PHE A 828 -32.64 19.10 13.51
C PHE A 828 -34.07 19.52 13.20
N LYS A 829 -34.32 20.84 13.17
CA LYS A 829 -35.67 21.42 13.01
C LYS A 829 -35.64 22.72 12.20
N GLY A 830 -36.80 23.13 11.70
CA GLY A 830 -36.95 24.34 10.90
C GLY A 830 -36.79 24.06 9.41
N LEU A 831 -36.52 25.11 8.63
CA LEU A 831 -36.36 25.04 7.17
C LEU A 831 -34.95 24.59 6.81
N LEU A 832 -34.80 23.90 5.66
CA LEU A 832 -33.48 23.74 5.05
C LEU A 832 -32.95 25.11 4.57
N PRO A 833 -31.67 25.44 4.80
CA PRO A 833 -31.14 26.76 4.44
C PRO A 833 -31.13 26.97 2.93
N PHE A 834 -31.57 28.13 2.45
CA PHE A 834 -31.51 28.48 1.01
C PHE A 834 -30.07 28.64 0.50
N CYS A 835 -29.13 28.91 1.40
CA CYS A 835 -27.70 29.08 1.13
C CYS A 835 -26.93 27.75 1.00
N LEU A 836 -27.57 26.61 1.29
CA LEU A 836 -26.92 25.29 1.29
C LEU A 836 -26.76 24.79 -0.16
N ASN A 837 -25.79 25.37 -0.87
CA ASN A 837 -25.46 25.01 -2.24
C ASN A 837 -24.32 24.00 -2.28
N LEU A 838 -24.62 22.74 -2.60
CA LEU A 838 -23.68 21.62 -2.59
C LEU A 838 -23.60 21.03 -4.00
N PRO A 839 -22.93 21.69 -4.97
CA PRO A 839 -23.04 21.36 -6.40
C PRO A 839 -22.43 19.99 -6.79
N ASN A 840 -21.53 19.48 -5.98
CA ASN A 840 -20.81 18.22 -6.22
C ASN A 840 -21.22 17.12 -5.23
N LEU A 841 -22.35 17.27 -4.53
CA LEU A 841 -22.79 16.26 -3.55
C LEU A 841 -23.36 15.04 -4.26
N GLU A 842 -22.95 13.85 -3.82
CA GLU A 842 -23.40 12.56 -4.36
C GLU A 842 -24.50 11.93 -3.51
N HIS A 843 -24.41 11.99 -2.18
CA HIS A 843 -25.37 11.37 -1.28
C HIS A 843 -25.81 12.32 -0.17
N LEU A 844 -27.13 12.51 -0.01
CA LEU A 844 -27.74 13.33 1.02
C LEU A 844 -28.74 12.52 1.86
N TYR A 845 -28.44 12.37 3.15
CA TYR A 845 -29.28 11.68 4.13
C TYR A 845 -29.70 12.63 5.24
N LEU A 846 -31.01 12.87 5.36
CA LEU A 846 -31.63 13.77 6.34
C LEU A 846 -32.79 13.08 7.08
N GLN A 847 -33.00 11.79 6.87
CA GLN A 847 -34.16 11.08 7.38
C GLN A 847 -34.24 11.05 8.91
N GLY A 848 -35.45 10.92 9.47
CA GLY A 848 -35.63 10.79 10.92
C GLY A 848 -35.33 12.06 11.72
N ASN A 849 -35.55 13.23 11.13
CA ASN A 849 -35.38 14.55 11.75
C ASN A 849 -36.74 15.27 11.93
N LYS A 850 -36.70 16.57 12.27
CA LYS A 850 -37.89 17.43 12.43
C LYS A 850 -37.90 18.61 11.45
N PHE A 851 -37.29 18.45 10.26
CA PHE A 851 -37.27 19.49 9.23
C PHE A 851 -38.68 19.78 8.71
N THR A 852 -38.92 21.03 8.31
CA THR A 852 -40.22 21.58 7.88
C THR A 852 -40.08 22.41 6.61
N GLY A 853 -41.20 22.82 6.02
CA GLY A 853 -41.22 23.62 4.79
C GLY A 853 -40.97 22.79 3.52
N SER A 854 -40.72 23.46 2.40
CA SER A 854 -40.45 22.81 1.12
C SER A 854 -38.95 22.55 0.90
N ILE A 855 -38.62 21.60 0.01
CA ILE A 855 -37.24 21.37 -0.45
C ILE A 855 -36.75 22.62 -1.21
N PRO A 856 -35.66 23.29 -0.79
CA PRO A 856 -35.17 24.48 -1.45
C PRO A 856 -34.63 24.16 -2.85
N LYS A 857 -34.93 25.02 -3.83
CA LYS A 857 -34.56 24.80 -5.24
C LYS A 857 -33.06 24.59 -5.46
N VAL A 858 -32.24 25.21 -4.61
CA VAL A 858 -30.77 25.16 -4.67
C VAL A 858 -30.23 23.73 -4.52
N LEU A 859 -30.93 22.82 -3.84
CA LEU A 859 -30.52 21.41 -3.76
C LEU A 859 -30.62 20.67 -5.09
N PHE A 860 -31.49 21.13 -6.01
CA PHE A 860 -31.59 20.54 -7.36
C PHE A 860 -30.44 20.98 -8.29
N ASN A 861 -29.55 21.88 -7.86
CA ASN A 861 -28.36 22.27 -8.61
C ASN A 861 -27.23 21.23 -8.52
N SER A 862 -27.30 20.24 -7.62
CA SER A 862 -26.28 19.18 -7.53
C SER A 862 -26.48 18.15 -8.63
N SER A 863 -25.84 18.34 -9.78
CA SER A 863 -25.95 17.41 -10.92
C SER A 863 -25.35 16.02 -10.64
N SER A 864 -24.48 15.92 -9.63
CA SER A 864 -23.81 14.68 -9.21
C SER A 864 -24.63 13.86 -8.21
N LEU A 865 -25.82 14.34 -7.78
CA LEU A 865 -26.58 13.68 -6.72
C LEU A 865 -27.14 12.32 -7.18
N LEU A 866 -26.74 11.26 -6.47
CA LEU A 866 -27.14 9.88 -6.67
C LEU A 866 -28.24 9.45 -5.68
N THR A 867 -28.16 9.91 -4.43
CA THR A 867 -29.12 9.57 -3.36
C THR A 867 -29.67 10.81 -2.68
N LEU A 868 -31.01 10.88 -2.59
CA LEU A 868 -31.73 11.85 -1.76
C LEU A 868 -32.68 11.12 -0.80
N ASP A 869 -32.33 11.07 0.48
CA ASP A 869 -33.18 10.52 1.53
C ASP A 869 -33.58 11.59 2.55
N ILE A 870 -34.86 11.92 2.58
CA ILE A 870 -35.43 12.89 3.52
C ILE A 870 -36.63 12.31 4.28
N ARG A 871 -36.71 10.98 4.38
CA ARG A 871 -37.84 10.28 4.99
C ARG A 871 -38.10 10.69 6.43
N ASN A 872 -39.31 10.44 6.93
CA ASN A 872 -39.66 10.60 8.34
C ASN A 872 -39.28 12.00 8.88
N ASN A 873 -39.78 13.04 8.22
CA ASN A 873 -39.60 14.44 8.58
C ASN A 873 -40.97 15.14 8.60
N LYS A 874 -41.00 16.47 8.57
CA LYS A 874 -42.23 17.27 8.49
C LYS A 874 -42.23 18.18 7.27
N PHE A 875 -41.56 17.79 6.18
CA PHE A 875 -41.55 18.57 4.94
C PHE A 875 -42.97 18.71 4.37
N THR A 876 -43.27 19.89 3.82
CA THR A 876 -44.57 20.27 3.26
C THR A 876 -44.40 20.82 1.84
N GLY A 877 -45.51 21.15 1.18
CA GLY A 877 -45.50 21.69 -0.18
C GLY A 877 -45.60 20.61 -1.25
N VAL A 878 -45.12 20.89 -2.45
CA VAL A 878 -45.17 19.99 -3.62
C VAL A 878 -43.76 19.56 -4.03
N ILE A 879 -43.63 18.45 -4.76
CA ILE A 879 -42.36 18.10 -5.42
C ILE A 879 -42.09 19.12 -6.53
N SER A 880 -40.95 19.81 -6.45
CA SER A 880 -40.58 20.85 -7.42
C SER A 880 -40.33 20.28 -8.81
N ILE A 881 -40.69 21.01 -9.86
CA ILE A 881 -40.47 20.59 -11.26
C ILE A 881 -38.98 20.50 -11.62
N GLU A 882 -38.14 21.23 -10.88
CA GLU A 882 -36.69 21.26 -10.98
C GLU A 882 -36.03 19.92 -10.58
N ILE A 883 -36.77 18.97 -10.00
CA ILE A 883 -36.25 17.62 -9.75
C ILE A 883 -35.72 16.94 -11.02
N LYS A 884 -36.22 17.35 -12.20
CA LYS A 884 -35.72 16.89 -13.50
C LYS A 884 -34.24 17.21 -13.73
N GLU A 885 -33.66 18.17 -13.03
CA GLU A 885 -32.25 18.55 -13.22
C GLU A 885 -31.29 17.48 -12.64
N LEU A 886 -31.76 16.63 -11.72
CA LEU A 886 -30.97 15.56 -11.08
C LEU A 886 -30.84 14.32 -11.97
N GLN A 887 -30.21 14.46 -13.13
CA GLN A 887 -30.14 13.40 -14.16
C GLN A 887 -29.41 12.12 -13.71
N GLN A 888 -28.54 12.21 -12.69
CA GLN A 888 -27.81 11.07 -12.14
C GLN A 888 -28.52 10.37 -10.96
N LEU A 889 -29.65 10.90 -10.50
CA LEU A 889 -30.32 10.42 -9.29
C LEU A 889 -30.77 8.96 -9.46
N GLN A 890 -30.38 8.13 -8.50
CA GLN A 890 -30.64 6.69 -8.45
C GLN A 890 -31.62 6.32 -7.35
N VAL A 891 -31.62 7.05 -6.23
CA VAL A 891 -32.47 6.75 -5.08
C VAL A 891 -33.16 8.03 -4.60
N LEU A 892 -34.50 8.00 -4.56
CA LEU A 892 -35.34 9.11 -4.10
C LEU A 892 -36.30 8.61 -3.02
N LEU A 893 -36.09 9.04 -1.78
CA LEU A 893 -36.82 8.56 -0.61
C LEU A 893 -37.45 9.74 0.15
N LEU A 894 -38.77 9.93 -0.03
CA LEU A 894 -39.55 11.04 0.53
C LEU A 894 -40.61 10.58 1.55
N SER A 895 -40.69 9.29 1.85
CA SER A 895 -41.69 8.69 2.72
C SER A 895 -41.86 9.35 4.09
N GLY A 896 -43.07 9.36 4.63
CA GLY A 896 -43.34 9.81 6.01
C GLY A 896 -43.14 11.32 6.18
N ASN A 897 -43.71 12.10 5.26
CA ASN A 897 -43.70 13.56 5.26
C ASN A 897 -45.13 14.09 5.05
N HIS A 898 -45.27 15.41 4.87
CA HIS A 898 -46.55 16.08 4.60
C HIS A 898 -46.57 16.70 3.20
N PHE A 899 -45.94 16.07 2.20
CA PHE A 899 -46.02 16.54 0.82
C PHE A 899 -47.45 16.40 0.28
N THR A 900 -47.85 17.36 -0.54
CA THR A 900 -49.20 17.52 -1.10
C THR A 900 -49.13 17.73 -2.62
N GLY A 901 -50.28 17.91 -3.26
CA GLY A 901 -50.37 18.15 -4.70
C GLY A 901 -50.28 16.86 -5.51
N ILE A 902 -50.00 17.00 -6.81
CA ILE A 902 -49.88 15.87 -7.74
C ILE A 902 -48.43 15.40 -7.86
N ILE A 903 -48.22 14.12 -8.16
CA ILE A 903 -46.90 13.59 -8.54
C ILE A 903 -46.54 14.17 -9.94
N PRO A 904 -45.48 14.98 -10.08
CA PRO A 904 -45.18 15.66 -11.33
C PRO A 904 -44.62 14.72 -12.40
N ASN A 905 -45.02 14.90 -13.66
CA ASN A 905 -44.50 14.13 -14.80
C ASN A 905 -42.99 14.32 -15.00
N GLN A 906 -42.39 15.38 -14.43
CA GLN A 906 -40.96 15.65 -14.46
C GLN A 906 -40.12 14.53 -13.80
N LEU A 907 -40.69 13.78 -12.84
CA LEU A 907 -40.03 12.60 -12.27
C LEU A 907 -39.73 11.52 -13.31
N CYS A 908 -40.52 11.44 -14.37
CA CYS A 908 -40.29 10.50 -15.47
C CYS A 908 -39.05 10.84 -16.31
N LEU A 909 -38.41 12.00 -16.09
CA LEU A 909 -37.17 12.42 -16.77
C LEU A 909 -35.92 11.95 -16.02
N LEU A 910 -36.05 11.35 -14.83
CA LEU A 910 -34.95 10.76 -14.08
C LEU A 910 -34.61 9.40 -14.68
N LYS A 911 -33.59 9.35 -15.54
CA LYS A 911 -33.27 8.14 -16.31
C LYS A 911 -32.50 7.07 -15.53
N MET A 912 -31.85 7.45 -14.43
CA MET A 912 -31.00 6.57 -13.62
C MET A 912 -31.67 6.08 -12.32
N ILE A 913 -32.93 6.47 -12.08
CA ILE A 913 -33.63 6.13 -10.83
C ILE A 913 -33.92 4.63 -10.74
N ASN A 914 -33.56 4.04 -9.59
CA ASN A 914 -33.73 2.63 -9.24
C ASN A 914 -34.77 2.44 -8.13
N ILE A 915 -34.78 3.32 -7.13
CA ILE A 915 -35.70 3.24 -5.99
C ILE A 915 -36.40 4.57 -5.82
N MET A 916 -37.74 4.54 -5.79
CA MET A 916 -38.57 5.71 -5.53
C MET A 916 -39.62 5.38 -4.47
N ASP A 917 -39.50 6.03 -3.31
CA ASP A 917 -40.44 5.91 -2.19
C ASP A 917 -41.10 7.26 -1.90
N LEU A 918 -42.37 7.37 -2.28
CA LEU A 918 -43.22 8.55 -2.03
C LEU A 918 -44.33 8.22 -1.02
N SER A 919 -44.21 7.10 -0.31
CA SER A 919 -45.27 6.58 0.56
C SER A 919 -45.57 7.50 1.76
N LYS A 920 -46.68 7.30 2.45
CA LYS A 920 -47.02 8.00 3.71
C LYS A 920 -46.90 9.53 3.57
N ASN A 921 -47.60 10.07 2.59
CA ASN A 921 -47.70 11.50 2.30
C ASN A 921 -49.17 11.86 1.98
N ALA A 922 -49.42 13.07 1.49
CA ALA A 922 -50.76 13.52 1.07
C ALA A 922 -50.80 13.81 -0.45
N PHE A 923 -50.06 13.04 -1.26
CA PHE A 923 -50.12 13.17 -2.72
C PHE A 923 -51.49 12.78 -3.26
N SER A 924 -51.96 13.50 -4.26
CA SER A 924 -53.30 13.41 -4.85
C SER A 924 -53.24 13.33 -6.38
N GLY A 925 -54.40 13.20 -7.03
CA GLY A 925 -54.46 13.04 -8.48
C GLY A 925 -54.07 11.63 -8.93
N THR A 926 -53.72 11.47 -10.21
CA THR A 926 -53.46 10.15 -10.81
C THR A 926 -51.98 9.79 -10.81
N ILE A 927 -51.67 8.48 -10.80
CA ILE A 927 -50.31 7.99 -11.03
C ILE A 927 -49.83 8.41 -12.45
N PRO A 928 -48.64 9.05 -12.60
CA PRO A 928 -48.15 9.49 -13.91
C PRO A 928 -48.02 8.35 -14.92
N GLN A 929 -48.70 8.49 -16.06
CA GLN A 929 -48.64 7.51 -17.16
C GLN A 929 -47.24 7.38 -17.76
N CYS A 930 -46.34 8.34 -17.56
CA CYS A 930 -45.00 8.33 -18.13
C CYS A 930 -43.97 7.50 -17.36
N LEU A 931 -44.31 6.92 -16.21
CA LEU A 931 -43.36 6.18 -15.36
C LEU A 931 -42.73 4.98 -16.09
N TYR A 932 -43.40 4.40 -17.10
CA TYR A 932 -42.82 3.34 -17.93
C TYR A 932 -41.56 3.77 -18.71
N LYS A 933 -41.32 5.08 -18.86
CA LYS A 933 -40.12 5.64 -19.49
C LYS A 933 -38.89 5.59 -18.58
N ILE A 934 -39.07 5.27 -17.30
CA ILE A 934 -37.97 5.05 -16.39
C ILE A 934 -37.37 3.68 -16.71
N TYR A 935 -36.10 3.68 -17.11
CA TYR A 935 -35.42 2.47 -17.55
C TYR A 935 -34.91 1.60 -16.37
N PHE A 936 -34.84 2.15 -15.14
CA PHE A 936 -34.20 1.52 -13.97
C PHE A 936 -32.85 0.91 -14.38
N GLY A 937 -31.91 1.80 -14.68
CA GLY A 937 -30.66 1.49 -15.38
C GLY A 937 -29.81 0.42 -14.68
N LYS A 938 -28.95 -0.28 -15.43
CA LYS A 938 -27.88 -1.08 -14.83
C LYS A 938 -26.86 -0.12 -14.20
N ILE A 939 -26.71 -0.19 -12.88
CA ILE A 939 -25.65 0.51 -12.15
C ILE A 939 -24.29 0.13 -12.76
N THR A 940 -23.55 1.10 -13.30
CA THR A 940 -22.20 0.89 -13.83
C THR A 940 -21.20 0.68 -12.70
N VAL A 941 -20.11 -0.03 -12.99
CA VAL A 941 -19.15 -0.53 -11.99
C VAL A 941 -18.62 0.56 -11.03
N ARG A 942 -18.55 1.81 -11.49
CA ARG A 942 -17.92 2.94 -10.79
C ARG A 942 -18.77 3.71 -9.77
N SER A 943 -20.09 3.50 -9.69
CA SER A 943 -20.96 4.44 -8.95
C SER A 943 -21.26 4.08 -7.49
N PHE A 944 -20.89 2.88 -7.02
CA PHE A 944 -21.02 2.44 -5.62
C PHE A 944 -19.92 1.45 -5.20
N ASP A 945 -18.89 1.29 -6.04
CA ASP A 945 -17.77 0.40 -5.79
C ASP A 945 -16.52 0.96 -6.47
N TYR A 946 -15.51 1.28 -5.68
CA TYR A 946 -14.20 1.69 -6.14
C TYR A 946 -13.22 0.56 -5.82
N SER A 947 -13.32 -0.56 -6.53
CA SER A 947 -12.26 -1.55 -6.53
C SER A 947 -11.03 -0.97 -7.24
N ARG A 948 -9.91 -0.97 -6.52
CA ARG A 948 -8.56 -0.56 -6.93
C ARG A 948 -8.28 -0.90 -8.40
N GLU A 949 -8.14 0.11 -9.26
CA GLU A 949 -7.21 -0.02 -10.38
C GLU A 949 -5.81 0.10 -9.74
N GLU A 950 -5.05 -1.00 -9.74
CA GLU A 950 -3.62 -0.99 -9.41
C GLU A 950 -2.89 -0.10 -10.42
N SER A 951 -2.83 1.19 -10.12
CA SER A 951 -2.02 2.16 -10.85
C SER A 951 -1.11 2.92 -9.89
N SER A 952 -0.22 2.19 -9.24
CA SER A 952 0.94 2.76 -8.54
C SER A 952 2.11 1.77 -8.57
N SER A 953 2.54 1.35 -9.78
CA SER A 953 3.92 0.85 -9.92
C SER A 953 4.87 2.04 -9.86
N MET A 954 5.15 2.49 -8.64
CA MET A 954 6.18 3.49 -8.39
C MET A 954 7.50 2.90 -8.89
N SER A 955 8.07 3.57 -9.88
CA SER A 955 9.32 3.22 -10.55
C SER A 955 10.50 3.31 -9.57
N ARG A 956 10.66 2.32 -8.68
CA ARG A 956 11.84 2.19 -7.85
C ARG A 956 12.92 1.44 -8.62
N GLY A 957 14.01 2.13 -8.90
CA GLY A 957 15.23 1.54 -9.45
C GLY A 957 15.73 0.39 -8.59
N TYR A 958 16.59 -0.45 -9.14
CA TYR A 958 17.23 -1.65 -8.55
C TYR A 958 17.38 -1.60 -7.01
N LEU A 959 16.31 -1.93 -6.28
CA LEU A 959 16.40 -2.26 -4.86
C LEU A 959 16.86 -3.71 -4.76
N PRO A 960 17.79 -4.05 -3.87
CA PRO A 960 18.06 -5.44 -3.53
C PRO A 960 16.74 -6.14 -3.15
N TYR A 961 16.52 -7.37 -3.64
CA TYR A 961 15.27 -8.13 -3.44
C TYR A 961 14.85 -8.26 -1.96
N THR A 962 15.80 -8.14 -1.04
CA THR A 962 15.62 -8.13 0.43
C THR A 962 14.89 -6.88 0.95
N HIS A 963 14.91 -5.76 0.25
CA HIS A 963 14.27 -4.49 0.67
C HIS A 963 12.94 -4.21 -0.04
N LYS A 964 12.66 -4.91 -1.14
CA LYS A 964 11.48 -4.73 -2.00
C LYS A 964 10.17 -4.99 -1.23
N GLY A 965 10.00 -6.16 -0.60
CA GLY A 965 8.72 -6.48 0.07
C GLY A 965 8.44 -5.69 1.35
N PHE A 966 9.47 -5.21 2.05
CA PHE A 966 9.27 -4.27 3.17
C PHE A 966 8.62 -2.97 2.67
N SER A 967 9.21 -2.37 1.64
CA SER A 967 8.76 -1.10 1.08
C SER A 967 7.37 -1.19 0.50
N ASP A 968 7.12 -2.26 -0.27
CA ASP A 968 5.85 -2.47 -0.97
C ASP A 968 4.71 -2.69 0.04
N LYS A 969 4.95 -3.50 1.09
CA LYS A 969 3.91 -3.78 2.09
C LYS A 969 3.54 -2.54 2.90
N VAL A 970 4.53 -1.78 3.36
CA VAL A 970 4.29 -0.53 4.11
C VAL A 970 3.56 0.50 3.23
N ALA A 971 4.00 0.69 1.98
CA ALA A 971 3.34 1.62 1.04
C ALA A 971 1.89 1.21 0.74
N ASN A 972 1.65 -0.08 0.44
CA ASN A 972 0.31 -0.60 0.12
C ASN A 972 -0.67 -0.44 1.29
N SER A 973 -0.22 -0.69 2.52
CA SER A 973 -1.04 -0.52 3.73
C SER A 973 -1.44 0.92 4.00
N PHE A 974 -0.59 1.90 3.66
CA PHE A 974 -0.95 3.32 3.73
C PHE A 974 -1.90 3.73 2.62
N GLU A 975 -1.66 3.28 1.38
CA GLU A 975 -2.55 3.57 0.24
C GLU A 975 -3.97 3.01 0.47
N ASP A 976 -4.12 1.80 1.03
CA ASP A 976 -5.44 1.20 1.36
C ASP A 976 -6.32 2.11 2.23
N LYS A 977 -5.70 2.84 3.16
CA LYS A 977 -6.43 3.68 4.12
C LYS A 977 -6.73 5.08 3.59
N GLU A 978 -6.01 5.58 2.59
CA GLU A 978 -6.27 6.92 2.02
C GLU A 978 -7.53 6.99 1.13
N TYR A 979 -8.03 5.85 0.64
CA TYR A 979 -9.18 5.76 -0.28
C TYR A 979 -10.46 5.22 0.38
N ILE A 980 -10.74 5.57 1.64
CA ILE A 980 -11.98 5.15 2.30
C ILE A 980 -13.13 6.05 1.87
N ASP A 981 -13.98 5.53 0.98
CA ASP A 981 -15.30 6.08 0.69
C ASP A 981 -16.37 5.44 1.57
N ALA A 982 -17.40 6.21 1.92
CA ALA A 982 -18.51 5.70 2.74
C ALA A 982 -19.22 4.57 1.99
N GLU A 983 -19.37 3.42 2.64
CA GLU A 983 -20.21 2.34 2.12
C GLU A 983 -21.67 2.81 2.08
N VAL A 984 -22.25 2.90 0.88
CA VAL A 984 -23.62 3.40 0.69
C VAL A 984 -24.62 2.36 1.17
N GLU A 985 -25.36 2.70 2.21
CA GLU A 985 -26.47 1.92 2.77
C GLU A 985 -27.81 2.57 2.39
N ILE A 986 -28.72 1.77 1.82
CA ILE A 986 -30.09 2.20 1.49
C ILE A 986 -31.10 1.27 2.15
N GLU A 987 -31.96 1.82 2.99
CA GLU A 987 -33.10 1.09 3.53
C GLU A 987 -34.33 1.24 2.63
N PHE A 988 -34.95 0.14 2.23
CA PHE A 988 -36.18 0.17 1.43
C PHE A 988 -37.17 -0.89 1.90
N VAL A 989 -38.47 -0.55 1.88
CA VAL A 989 -39.53 -1.48 2.29
C VAL A 989 -39.89 -2.37 1.12
N THR A 990 -39.71 -3.67 1.30
CA THR A 990 -40.19 -4.69 0.36
C THR A 990 -40.59 -5.92 1.15
N LYS A 991 -41.58 -6.68 0.67
CA LYS A 991 -42.07 -7.88 1.35
C LYS A 991 -42.48 -7.60 2.81
N TYR A 992 -43.11 -6.45 3.05
CA TYR A 992 -43.54 -5.95 4.37
C TYR A 992 -42.44 -5.73 5.41
N ARG A 993 -41.17 -5.69 5.01
CA ARG A 993 -40.05 -5.47 5.94
C ARG A 993 -39.12 -4.37 5.45
N HIS A 994 -38.58 -3.59 6.38
CA HIS A 994 -37.46 -2.70 6.12
C HIS A 994 -36.22 -3.56 5.88
N SER A 995 -35.66 -3.52 4.67
CA SER A 995 -34.42 -4.22 4.34
C SER A 995 -33.35 -3.19 4.03
N SER A 996 -32.16 -3.37 4.60
CA SER A 996 -30.97 -2.58 4.27
C SER A 996 -30.20 -3.25 3.12
N TYR A 997 -29.77 -2.44 2.16
CA TYR A 997 -29.04 -2.86 0.96
C TYR A 997 -27.70 -2.12 0.90
N LYS A 998 -26.59 -2.86 0.74
CA LYS A 998 -25.21 -2.33 0.68
C LYS A 998 -24.42 -2.93 -0.49
N GLY A 999 -23.55 -2.13 -1.11
CA GLY A 999 -22.64 -2.58 -2.17
C GLY A 999 -23.34 -3.13 -3.41
N TYR A 1000 -22.79 -4.20 -4.01
CA TYR A 1000 -23.24 -4.75 -5.30
C TYR A 1000 -24.73 -5.13 -5.37
N ILE A 1001 -25.40 -5.42 -4.24
CA ILE A 1001 -26.82 -5.80 -4.25
C ILE A 1001 -27.72 -4.64 -4.69
N LEU A 1002 -27.31 -3.39 -4.44
CA LEU A 1002 -28.02 -2.20 -4.89
C LEU A 1002 -28.16 -2.16 -6.42
N ARG A 1003 -27.25 -2.82 -7.16
CA ARG A 1003 -27.31 -2.95 -8.64
C ARG A 1003 -28.50 -3.74 -9.14
N TYR A 1004 -29.05 -4.59 -8.30
CA TYR A 1004 -30.13 -5.48 -8.66
C TYR A 1004 -31.46 -5.00 -8.11
N MET A 1005 -31.48 -4.09 -7.12
CA MET A 1005 -32.70 -3.67 -6.47
C MET A 1005 -33.42 -2.54 -7.23
N SER A 1006 -34.72 -2.70 -7.42
CA SER A 1006 -35.58 -1.68 -8.02
C SER A 1006 -36.98 -1.72 -7.40
N GLY A 1007 -37.53 -0.54 -7.08
CA GLY A 1007 -38.79 -0.48 -6.35
C GLY A 1007 -39.54 0.84 -6.47
N LEU A 1008 -40.87 0.74 -6.49
CA LEU A 1008 -41.80 1.87 -6.42
C LEU A 1008 -42.74 1.69 -5.24
N ASP A 1009 -42.70 2.61 -4.28
CA ASP A 1009 -43.65 2.64 -3.17
C ASP A 1009 -44.40 3.98 -3.13
N PHE A 1010 -45.67 3.96 -3.51
CA PHE A 1010 -46.60 5.09 -3.45
C PHE A 1010 -47.73 4.87 -2.43
N SER A 1011 -47.56 3.91 -1.52
CA SER A 1011 -48.60 3.53 -0.56
C SER A 1011 -48.93 4.65 0.43
N CYS A 1012 -50.10 4.55 1.09
CA CYS A 1012 -50.55 5.51 2.10
C CYS A 1012 -50.53 6.96 1.59
N ASN A 1013 -51.24 7.22 0.50
CA ASN A 1013 -51.44 8.54 -0.10
C ASN A 1013 -52.94 8.74 -0.45
N ASN A 1014 -53.25 9.86 -1.11
CA ASN A 1014 -54.60 10.22 -1.57
C ASN A 1014 -54.72 10.07 -3.11
N LEU A 1015 -54.01 9.11 -3.72
CA LEU A 1015 -54.00 8.93 -5.18
C LEU A 1015 -55.32 8.36 -5.69
N THR A 1016 -55.75 8.81 -6.85
CA THR A 1016 -57.07 8.52 -7.47
C THR A 1016 -56.91 8.06 -8.92
N GLY A 1017 -58.02 7.69 -9.57
CA GLY A 1017 -58.03 7.22 -10.95
C GLY A 1017 -57.51 5.79 -11.10
N SER A 1018 -57.31 5.36 -12.35
CA SER A 1018 -56.92 3.97 -12.66
C SER A 1018 -55.41 3.75 -12.63
N ILE A 1019 -54.98 2.55 -12.27
CA ILE A 1019 -53.58 2.11 -12.40
C ILE A 1019 -53.17 2.15 -13.90
N PRO A 1020 -52.11 2.88 -14.28
CA PRO A 1020 -51.62 2.92 -15.66
C PRO A 1020 -51.26 1.55 -16.23
N LEU A 1021 -51.83 1.18 -17.38
CA LEU A 1021 -51.47 -0.08 -18.06
C LEU A 1021 -49.97 -0.12 -18.43
N ALA A 1022 -49.37 1.02 -18.72
CA ALA A 1022 -47.98 1.15 -19.13
C ALA A 1022 -46.99 0.78 -18.01
N LEU A 1023 -47.39 0.81 -16.72
CA LEU A 1023 -46.52 0.38 -15.62
C LEU A 1023 -46.07 -1.08 -15.77
N GLY A 1024 -46.88 -1.93 -16.40
CA GLY A 1024 -46.51 -3.31 -16.72
C GLY A 1024 -45.33 -3.45 -17.70
N GLN A 1025 -44.82 -2.36 -18.29
CA GLN A 1025 -43.65 -2.38 -19.17
C GLN A 1025 -42.31 -2.28 -18.42
N ILE A 1026 -42.31 -1.99 -17.12
CA ILE A 1026 -41.11 -1.83 -16.30
C ILE A 1026 -40.60 -3.21 -15.84
N SER A 1027 -40.10 -4.02 -16.78
CA SER A 1027 -39.72 -5.42 -16.51
C SER A 1027 -38.60 -5.60 -15.47
N SER A 1028 -37.87 -4.53 -15.17
CA SER A 1028 -36.80 -4.51 -14.17
C SER A 1028 -37.29 -4.41 -12.73
N LEU A 1029 -38.58 -4.12 -12.48
CA LEU A 1029 -39.13 -3.82 -11.15
C LEU A 1029 -39.18 -5.07 -10.23
N ARG A 1030 -38.71 -4.94 -8.99
CA ARG A 1030 -38.79 -6.01 -7.96
C ARG A 1030 -39.87 -5.79 -6.92
N ALA A 1031 -40.18 -4.54 -6.60
CA ALA A 1031 -41.20 -4.21 -5.60
C ALA A 1031 -42.14 -3.12 -6.12
N LEU A 1032 -43.44 -3.36 -6.02
CA LEU A 1032 -44.49 -2.39 -6.33
C LEU A 1032 -45.51 -2.34 -5.20
N ASN A 1033 -45.61 -1.19 -4.55
CA ASN A 1033 -46.57 -0.95 -3.49
C ASN A 1033 -47.44 0.28 -3.80
N LEU A 1034 -48.73 0.05 -4.00
CA LEU A 1034 -49.75 1.09 -4.27
C LEU A 1034 -50.87 1.05 -3.23
N SER A 1035 -50.68 0.34 -2.11
CA SER A 1035 -51.73 0.11 -1.14
C SER A 1035 -52.14 1.38 -0.39
N TYR A 1036 -53.31 1.36 0.26
CA TYR A 1036 -53.83 2.51 1.03
C TYR A 1036 -53.90 3.79 0.19
N ASN A 1037 -54.67 3.75 -0.88
CA ASN A 1037 -54.98 4.88 -1.76
C ASN A 1037 -56.47 4.86 -2.16
N HIS A 1038 -56.87 5.71 -3.10
CA HIS A 1038 -58.23 5.75 -3.68
C HIS A 1038 -58.23 5.34 -5.16
N LEU A 1039 -57.36 4.41 -5.54
CA LEU A 1039 -57.25 3.93 -6.92
C LEU A 1039 -58.51 3.14 -7.30
N THR A 1040 -58.94 3.31 -8.55
CA THR A 1040 -60.16 2.72 -9.12
C THR A 1040 -59.86 1.95 -10.41
N GLY A 1041 -60.87 1.34 -11.05
CA GLY A 1041 -60.67 0.58 -12.27
C GLY A 1041 -60.10 -0.82 -12.04
N LYS A 1042 -59.58 -1.46 -13.09
CA LYS A 1042 -59.13 -2.86 -13.07
C LYS A 1042 -57.64 -2.98 -12.76
N ILE A 1043 -57.23 -4.12 -12.18
CA ILE A 1043 -55.81 -4.51 -12.11
C ILE A 1043 -55.30 -4.74 -13.56
N PRO A 1044 -54.23 -4.06 -14.00
CA PRO A 1044 -53.70 -4.23 -15.36
C PRO A 1044 -53.24 -5.66 -15.64
N THR A 1045 -53.75 -6.27 -16.71
CA THR A 1045 -53.25 -7.57 -17.21
C THR A 1045 -51.78 -7.50 -17.63
N THR A 1046 -51.29 -6.30 -18.00
CA THR A 1046 -49.90 -6.06 -18.37
C THR A 1046 -48.90 -6.29 -17.23
N PHE A 1047 -49.34 -6.36 -15.97
CA PHE A 1047 -48.47 -6.66 -14.84
C PHE A 1047 -47.85 -8.06 -14.91
N SER A 1048 -48.42 -8.99 -15.69
CA SER A 1048 -47.80 -10.29 -15.96
C SER A 1048 -46.43 -10.20 -16.67
N LYS A 1049 -46.09 -9.04 -17.25
CA LYS A 1049 -44.79 -8.80 -17.89
C LYS A 1049 -43.69 -8.36 -16.91
N LEU A 1050 -44.01 -8.11 -15.65
CA LEU A 1050 -43.06 -7.71 -14.62
C LEU A 1050 -42.30 -8.93 -14.08
N ALA A 1051 -41.55 -9.61 -14.96
CA ALA A 1051 -41.00 -10.94 -14.69
C ALA A 1051 -40.07 -11.04 -13.46
N LEU A 1052 -39.47 -9.92 -13.01
CA LEU A 1052 -38.60 -9.87 -11.83
C LEU A 1052 -39.31 -9.44 -10.54
N LEU A 1053 -40.64 -9.25 -10.57
CA LEU A 1053 -41.40 -8.74 -9.44
C LEU A 1053 -41.46 -9.77 -8.31
N GLU A 1054 -41.07 -9.35 -7.11
CA GLU A 1054 -41.02 -10.15 -5.90
C GLU A 1054 -42.11 -9.74 -4.89
N SER A 1055 -42.55 -8.48 -4.92
CA SER A 1055 -43.55 -7.96 -3.99
C SER A 1055 -44.54 -7.05 -4.72
N LEU A 1056 -45.83 -7.38 -4.62
CA LEU A 1056 -46.94 -6.61 -5.17
C LEU A 1056 -48.03 -6.40 -4.11
N ASP A 1057 -48.21 -5.15 -3.68
CA ASP A 1057 -49.30 -4.78 -2.76
C ASP A 1057 -50.20 -3.69 -3.38
N LEU A 1058 -51.46 -4.04 -3.58
CA LEU A 1058 -52.53 -3.20 -4.12
C LEU A 1058 -53.70 -3.08 -3.13
N SER A 1059 -53.51 -3.52 -1.88
CA SER A 1059 -54.57 -3.58 -0.89
C SER A 1059 -55.10 -2.19 -0.49
N HIS A 1060 -56.28 -2.15 0.14
CA HIS A 1060 -56.90 -0.90 0.63
C HIS A 1060 -57.03 0.17 -0.47
N ASN A 1061 -57.77 -0.16 -1.51
CA ASN A 1061 -58.09 0.73 -2.63
C ASN A 1061 -59.57 0.53 -3.04
N SER A 1062 -59.99 1.11 -4.16
CA SER A 1062 -61.32 0.92 -4.77
C SER A 1062 -61.23 0.20 -6.13
N LEU A 1063 -60.27 -0.71 -6.29
CA LEU A 1063 -60.08 -1.48 -7.52
C LEU A 1063 -61.24 -2.46 -7.72
N SER A 1064 -61.59 -2.73 -8.97
CA SER A 1064 -62.77 -3.51 -9.36
C SER A 1064 -62.51 -4.43 -10.54
N GLY A 1065 -63.41 -5.38 -10.80
CA GLY A 1065 -63.23 -6.42 -11.81
C GLY A 1065 -62.39 -7.61 -11.33
N GLU A 1066 -61.97 -8.46 -12.27
CA GLU A 1066 -61.27 -9.70 -11.96
C GLU A 1066 -59.78 -9.51 -11.70
N ILE A 1067 -59.20 -10.36 -10.85
CA ILE A 1067 -57.76 -10.51 -10.71
C ILE A 1067 -57.24 -11.23 -11.97
N PRO A 1068 -56.34 -10.63 -12.78
CA PRO A 1068 -55.89 -11.26 -14.01
C PRO A 1068 -55.21 -12.61 -13.77
N SER A 1069 -55.69 -13.67 -14.41
CA SER A 1069 -55.08 -15.01 -14.34
C SER A 1069 -53.64 -15.04 -14.89
N ALA A 1070 -53.30 -14.11 -15.79
CA ALA A 1070 -51.94 -13.95 -16.31
C ALA A 1070 -50.90 -13.61 -15.22
N LEU A 1071 -51.31 -13.15 -14.03
CA LEU A 1071 -50.36 -12.91 -12.94
C LEU A 1071 -49.71 -14.19 -12.41
N ILE A 1072 -50.29 -15.37 -12.69
CA ILE A 1072 -49.68 -16.67 -12.35
C ILE A 1072 -48.29 -16.84 -13.00
N ASP A 1073 -48.02 -16.14 -14.11
CA ASP A 1073 -46.74 -16.19 -14.82
C ASP A 1073 -45.59 -15.48 -14.06
N LEU A 1074 -45.89 -14.77 -12.97
CA LEU A 1074 -44.88 -14.09 -12.14
C LEU A 1074 -44.19 -15.07 -11.19
N THR A 1075 -43.15 -15.74 -11.67
CA THR A 1075 -42.48 -16.84 -10.94
C THR A 1075 -41.61 -16.40 -9.76
N PHE A 1076 -41.23 -15.11 -9.68
CA PHE A 1076 -40.44 -14.56 -8.56
C PHE A 1076 -41.30 -13.91 -7.46
N LEU A 1077 -42.62 -13.83 -7.65
CA LEU A 1077 -43.52 -13.14 -6.74
C LEU A 1077 -43.61 -13.90 -5.40
N GLU A 1078 -43.17 -13.28 -4.32
CA GLU A 1078 -43.16 -13.86 -2.97
C GLU A 1078 -44.24 -13.24 -2.09
N VAL A 1079 -44.60 -11.99 -2.35
CA VAL A 1079 -45.63 -11.27 -1.62
C VAL A 1079 -46.66 -10.72 -2.60
N PHE A 1080 -47.92 -11.07 -2.39
CA PHE A 1080 -49.06 -10.58 -3.14
C PHE A 1080 -50.19 -10.20 -2.20
N ASN A 1081 -50.77 -9.01 -2.37
CA ASN A 1081 -51.92 -8.59 -1.58
C ASN A 1081 -52.84 -7.65 -2.36
N VAL A 1082 -54.12 -7.99 -2.38
CA VAL A 1082 -55.20 -7.23 -3.03
C VAL A 1082 -56.40 -7.06 -2.08
N ALA A 1083 -56.19 -7.30 -0.79
CA ALA A 1083 -57.24 -7.21 0.23
C ALA A 1083 -57.88 -5.82 0.27
N ASN A 1084 -59.12 -5.75 0.76
CA ASN A 1084 -59.87 -4.52 0.96
C ASN A 1084 -59.98 -3.67 -0.33
N ASN A 1085 -60.54 -4.29 -1.37
CA ASN A 1085 -60.90 -3.67 -2.65
C ASN A 1085 -62.34 -4.07 -3.04
N ASN A 1086 -62.77 -3.73 -4.25
CA ASN A 1086 -64.06 -4.10 -4.84
C ASN A 1086 -63.91 -5.14 -5.98
N LEU A 1087 -62.96 -6.06 -5.85
CA LEU A 1087 -62.66 -7.07 -6.87
C LEU A 1087 -63.73 -8.17 -6.90
N SER A 1088 -63.93 -8.76 -8.07
CA SER A 1088 -64.96 -9.76 -8.34
C SER A 1088 -64.45 -10.95 -9.14
N GLY A 1089 -65.22 -12.04 -9.17
CA GLY A 1089 -64.89 -13.23 -9.95
C GLY A 1089 -64.02 -14.24 -9.21
N LYS A 1090 -63.50 -15.23 -9.95
CA LYS A 1090 -62.71 -16.33 -9.38
C LYS A 1090 -61.27 -15.85 -9.10
N VAL A 1091 -60.73 -16.19 -7.93
CA VAL A 1091 -59.30 -16.01 -7.61
C VAL A 1091 -58.43 -16.84 -8.60
N PRO A 1092 -57.23 -16.36 -9.01
CA PRO A 1092 -56.34 -17.14 -9.86
C PRO A 1092 -56.08 -18.54 -9.29
N ASP A 1093 -55.93 -19.54 -10.17
CA ASP A 1093 -55.68 -20.91 -9.73
C ASP A 1093 -54.41 -20.97 -8.85
N MET A 1094 -54.47 -21.76 -7.77
CA MET A 1094 -53.37 -22.00 -6.85
C MET A 1094 -52.23 -22.80 -7.51
N LYS A 1095 -51.51 -22.16 -8.44
CA LYS A 1095 -50.37 -22.69 -9.20
C LYS A 1095 -49.19 -21.74 -9.07
N ALA A 1096 -47.98 -22.27 -9.24
CA ALA A 1096 -46.73 -21.52 -9.07
C ALA A 1096 -46.75 -20.75 -7.73
N GLN A 1097 -46.42 -19.46 -7.75
CA GLN A 1097 -46.41 -18.64 -6.53
C GLN A 1097 -47.80 -18.36 -5.96
N PHE A 1098 -48.87 -18.38 -6.77
CA PHE A 1098 -50.23 -18.18 -6.27
C PHE A 1098 -50.72 -19.31 -5.35
N GLY A 1099 -50.01 -20.43 -5.29
CA GLY A 1099 -50.26 -21.49 -4.32
C GLY A 1099 -49.77 -21.18 -2.89
N THR A 1100 -48.93 -20.16 -2.70
CA THR A 1100 -48.37 -19.81 -1.39
C THR A 1100 -49.15 -18.70 -0.67
N PHE A 1101 -50.00 -17.97 -1.37
CA PHE A 1101 -50.73 -16.83 -0.81
C PHE A 1101 -51.97 -17.27 -0.03
N GLU A 1102 -52.09 -16.77 1.20
CA GLU A 1102 -53.17 -17.11 2.12
C GLU A 1102 -54.45 -16.32 1.87
N LYS A 1103 -55.54 -16.73 2.53
CA LYS A 1103 -56.86 -16.07 2.52
C LYS A 1103 -56.79 -14.56 2.80
N SER A 1104 -55.89 -14.15 3.68
CA SER A 1104 -55.66 -12.75 4.07
C SER A 1104 -55.31 -11.84 2.88
N SER A 1105 -54.63 -12.38 1.87
CA SER A 1105 -54.22 -11.64 0.65
C SER A 1105 -55.40 -11.17 -0.20
N TYR A 1106 -56.60 -11.72 0.04
CA TYR A 1106 -57.81 -11.50 -0.77
C TYR A 1106 -58.99 -10.94 0.04
N GLU A 1107 -58.86 -10.86 1.37
CA GLU A 1107 -59.94 -10.51 2.29
C GLU A 1107 -60.54 -9.12 2.00
N GLY A 1108 -61.78 -8.87 2.43
CA GLY A 1108 -62.46 -7.59 2.21
C GLY A 1108 -63.02 -7.36 0.79
N ASN A 1109 -62.75 -8.26 -0.16
CA ASN A 1109 -63.35 -8.24 -1.50
C ASN A 1109 -64.63 -9.08 -1.55
N VAL A 1110 -65.79 -8.45 -1.37
CA VAL A 1110 -67.08 -9.15 -1.22
C VAL A 1110 -67.45 -10.03 -2.41
N PHE A 1111 -67.00 -9.70 -3.62
CA PHE A 1111 -67.39 -10.40 -4.86
C PHE A 1111 -66.37 -11.44 -5.35
N LEU A 1112 -65.27 -11.68 -4.64
CA LEU A 1112 -64.31 -12.75 -4.97
C LEU A 1112 -64.81 -14.11 -4.48
N CYS A 1113 -64.40 -15.17 -5.18
CA CYS A 1113 -64.73 -16.55 -4.84
C CYS A 1113 -63.63 -17.53 -5.31
N GLY A 1114 -63.64 -18.75 -4.78
CA GLY A 1114 -62.68 -19.81 -5.10
C GLY A 1114 -61.49 -19.88 -4.11
N PRO A 1115 -60.79 -21.03 -4.02
CA PRO A 1115 -59.68 -21.22 -3.10
C PRO A 1115 -58.59 -20.15 -3.27
N PRO A 1116 -57.99 -19.60 -2.18
CA PRO A 1116 -58.11 -20.03 -0.78
C PRO A 1116 -59.32 -19.45 -0.01
N LEU A 1117 -60.25 -18.74 -0.67
CA LEU A 1117 -61.47 -18.23 -0.02
C LEU A 1117 -62.48 -19.35 0.19
N ASP A 1118 -63.19 -19.32 1.33
CA ASP A 1118 -64.27 -20.27 1.66
C ASP A 1118 -65.50 -20.13 0.74
N LYS A 1119 -65.61 -19.00 0.03
CA LYS A 1119 -66.75 -18.66 -0.83
C LYS A 1119 -66.67 -19.42 -2.18
N SER A 1120 -67.61 -20.33 -2.41
CA SER A 1120 -67.71 -21.07 -3.68
C SER A 1120 -68.26 -20.21 -4.83
N CYS A 1121 -67.59 -20.27 -6.00
CA CYS A 1121 -68.02 -19.56 -7.21
C CYS A 1121 -69.32 -20.08 -7.84
N ALA A 1122 -69.90 -21.18 -7.33
CA ALA A 1122 -71.13 -21.77 -7.85
C ALA A 1122 -72.42 -21.01 -7.44
N LYS A 1123 -72.33 -20.02 -6.53
CA LYS A 1123 -73.48 -19.24 -6.03
C LYS A 1123 -73.28 -17.74 -6.23
N ILE A 1124 -73.37 -17.27 -7.47
CA ILE A 1124 -73.58 -15.83 -7.76
C ILE A 1124 -74.63 -15.71 -8.87
N LYS A 1125 -75.89 -15.92 -8.50
CA LYS A 1125 -77.03 -15.29 -9.16
C LYS A 1125 -77.93 -14.73 -8.07
N GLU A 1126 -78.15 -13.42 -8.17
CA GLU A 1126 -79.08 -12.59 -7.40
C GLU A 1126 -78.71 -12.32 -5.93
N LEU A 1127 -78.34 -11.06 -5.66
CA LEU A 1127 -78.88 -10.27 -4.55
C LEU A 1127 -78.55 -8.79 -4.78
N ASP A 1128 -79.60 -8.01 -4.98
CA ASP A 1128 -79.62 -6.54 -5.04
C ASP A 1128 -79.45 -5.90 -3.64
N PRO A 1129 -79.11 -4.60 -3.57
CA PRO A 1129 -78.58 -3.98 -2.36
C PRO A 1129 -79.69 -3.42 -1.46
N THR A 1130 -79.58 -3.65 -0.15
CA THR A 1130 -80.25 -2.83 0.87
C THR A 1130 -79.27 -2.45 1.98
N PRO A 1131 -79.39 -1.23 2.54
CA PRO A 1131 -78.44 -0.68 3.48
C PRO A 1131 -78.73 -1.17 4.91
N THR A 1132 -77.68 -1.46 5.68
CA THR A 1132 -77.82 -1.62 7.12
C THR A 1132 -76.79 -0.78 7.85
N GLN A 1133 -77.33 0.00 8.79
CA GLN A 1133 -76.65 0.89 9.70
C GLN A 1133 -75.68 0.18 10.64
N SER A 1134 -74.71 0.98 11.06
CA SER A 1134 -73.84 0.86 12.23
C SER A 1134 -74.35 -0.02 13.37
N SER A 1135 -73.47 -0.90 13.83
CA SER A 1135 -73.36 -1.25 15.24
C SER A 1135 -71.90 -1.10 15.66
N ASN A 1136 -71.66 -0.11 16.53
CA ASN A 1136 -70.46 -0.06 17.36
C ASN A 1136 -70.41 -1.34 18.21
N GLU A 1137 -69.35 -2.13 18.08
CA GLU A 1137 -68.79 -2.87 19.21
C GLU A 1137 -67.28 -2.67 19.23
N SER A 1138 -66.85 -2.19 20.39
CA SER A 1138 -65.53 -1.80 20.81
C SER A 1138 -64.56 -2.97 20.94
N ASP A 1139 -63.29 -2.70 20.61
CA ASP A 1139 -62.08 -3.24 21.23
C ASP A 1139 -62.04 -4.74 21.52
N LYS A 1140 -61.56 -5.52 20.54
CA LYS A 1140 -60.68 -6.66 20.83
C LYS A 1140 -59.39 -6.58 20.02
N LYS A 1141 -58.30 -6.48 20.77
CA LYS A 1141 -56.91 -6.45 20.33
C LYS A 1141 -56.53 -7.80 19.70
N TRP A 1142 -55.63 -7.75 18.72
CA TRP A 1142 -55.32 -8.77 17.72
C TRP A 1142 -54.21 -9.76 18.12
N TYR A 1143 -54.18 -10.19 19.38
CA TYR A 1143 -53.18 -11.18 19.84
C TYR A 1143 -53.74 -12.12 20.91
N GLU A 1144 -54.56 -13.08 20.48
CA GLU A 1144 -54.69 -14.35 21.20
C GLU A 1144 -54.47 -15.47 20.18
N VAL A 1145 -53.22 -15.94 20.11
CA VAL A 1145 -52.93 -17.26 19.58
C VAL A 1145 -53.41 -18.25 20.64
N ASP A 1146 -54.31 -19.17 20.27
CA ASP A 1146 -54.73 -20.26 21.15
C ASP A 1146 -53.46 -21.02 21.63
N PRO A 1147 -53.08 -20.92 22.91
CA PRO A 1147 -51.84 -21.52 23.42
C PRO A 1147 -51.84 -23.03 23.18
N MET A 1148 -53.00 -23.66 23.19
CA MET A 1148 -53.15 -25.09 22.93
C MET A 1148 -52.74 -25.43 21.50
N VAL A 1149 -53.16 -24.62 20.51
CA VAL A 1149 -52.86 -24.86 19.08
C VAL A 1149 -51.41 -24.54 18.75
N PHE A 1150 -50.84 -23.48 19.35
CA PHE A 1150 -49.42 -23.16 19.19
C PHE A 1150 -48.51 -24.22 19.84
N HIS A 1151 -48.79 -24.63 21.06
CA HIS A 1151 -48.01 -25.68 21.71
C HIS A 1151 -48.15 -27.03 21.00
N THR A 1152 -49.33 -27.36 20.48
CA THR A 1152 -49.54 -28.61 19.74
C THR A 1152 -48.84 -28.60 18.39
N SER A 1153 -48.95 -27.52 17.60
CA SER A 1153 -48.27 -27.40 16.30
C SER A 1153 -46.74 -27.33 16.43
N PHE A 1154 -46.25 -26.63 17.46
CA PHE A 1154 -44.83 -26.60 17.79
C PHE A 1154 -44.32 -27.98 18.22
N SER A 1155 -45.06 -28.70 19.06
CA SER A 1155 -44.68 -30.05 19.51
C SER A 1155 -44.64 -31.05 18.35
N VAL A 1156 -45.62 -31.01 17.45
CA VAL A 1156 -45.66 -31.89 16.26
C VAL A 1156 -44.50 -31.59 15.32
N SER A 1157 -44.22 -30.30 15.07
CA SER A 1157 -43.11 -29.88 14.22
C SER A 1157 -41.75 -30.27 14.82
N TYR A 1158 -41.60 -30.15 16.14
CA TYR A 1158 -40.41 -30.56 16.88
C TYR A 1158 -40.20 -32.09 16.83
N ILE A 1159 -41.28 -32.87 16.93
CA ILE A 1159 -41.22 -34.33 16.82
C ILE A 1159 -40.83 -34.76 15.40
N ILE A 1160 -41.41 -34.15 14.35
CA ILE A 1160 -41.07 -34.44 12.96
C ILE A 1160 -39.61 -34.07 12.65
N PHE A 1161 -39.16 -32.91 13.12
CA PHE A 1161 -37.76 -32.48 13.00
C PHE A 1161 -36.83 -33.48 13.70
N PHE A 1162 -37.16 -33.89 14.93
CA PHE A 1162 -36.37 -34.84 15.71
C PHE A 1162 -36.24 -36.21 15.01
N PHE A 1163 -37.35 -36.76 14.49
CA PHE A 1163 -37.31 -38.03 13.76
C PHE A 1163 -36.64 -37.92 12.38
N SER A 1164 -36.75 -36.76 11.71
CA SER A 1164 -36.04 -36.50 10.46
C SER A 1164 -34.53 -36.44 10.68
N VAL A 1165 -34.08 -35.78 11.75
CA VAL A 1165 -32.68 -35.73 12.16
C VAL A 1165 -32.16 -37.10 12.58
N MET A 1166 -32.93 -37.86 13.38
CA MET A 1166 -32.55 -39.24 13.77
C MET A 1166 -32.44 -40.19 12.56
N SER A 1167 -33.32 -40.05 11.57
CA SER A 1167 -33.24 -40.81 10.32
C SER A 1167 -32.02 -40.42 9.49
N LEU A 1168 -31.68 -39.13 9.45
CA LEU A 1168 -30.49 -38.61 8.76
C LEU A 1168 -29.18 -39.07 9.44
N LEU A 1169 -29.18 -39.16 10.78
CA LEU A 1169 -28.08 -39.67 11.59
C LEU A 1169 -27.89 -41.19 11.46
N TYR A 1170 -28.96 -41.96 11.24
CA TYR A 1170 -28.90 -43.42 11.04
C TYR A 1170 -28.35 -43.81 9.66
N ILE A 1171 -28.59 -42.98 8.64
CA ILE A 1171 -28.18 -43.25 7.25
C ILE A 1171 -26.74 -42.80 6.99
N ASN A 1172 -26.21 -41.84 7.75
CA ASN A 1172 -24.88 -41.26 7.51
C ASN A 1172 -23.95 -41.43 8.73
N LEU A 1173 -23.10 -42.46 8.67
CA LEU A 1173 -22.12 -42.84 9.70
C LEU A 1173 -21.18 -41.69 10.13
N TYR A 1174 -20.93 -40.70 9.27
CA TYR A 1174 -20.09 -39.54 9.59
C TYR A 1174 -20.74 -38.61 10.63
N TRP A 1175 -22.06 -38.39 10.56
CA TRP A 1175 -22.77 -37.52 11.50
C TRP A 1175 -23.08 -38.21 12.81
N LEU A 1176 -23.27 -39.54 12.82
CA LEU A 1176 -23.39 -40.33 14.04
C LEU A 1176 -22.13 -40.20 14.92
N GLN A 1177 -20.95 -40.25 14.30
CA GLN A 1177 -19.66 -40.15 14.98
C GLN A 1177 -19.43 -38.74 15.55
N ARG A 1178 -19.84 -37.70 14.81
CA ARG A 1178 -19.73 -36.31 15.28
C ARG A 1178 -20.73 -35.97 16.39
N CYS A 1179 -21.94 -36.53 16.36
CA CYS A 1179 -22.94 -36.38 17.42
C CYS A 1179 -22.54 -37.13 18.70
N SER A 1180 -21.94 -38.31 18.57
CA SER A 1180 -21.40 -39.06 19.71
C SER A 1180 -20.30 -38.27 20.41
N ASN A 1181 -19.38 -37.66 19.65
CA ASN A 1181 -18.32 -36.81 20.20
C ASN A 1181 -18.89 -35.54 20.87
N LEU A 1182 -19.92 -34.91 20.29
CA LEU A 1182 -20.56 -33.74 20.88
C LEU A 1182 -21.30 -34.08 22.20
N MET A 1183 -21.93 -35.26 22.27
CA MET A 1183 -22.57 -35.75 23.49
C MET A 1183 -21.54 -36.12 24.57
N GLU A 1184 -20.38 -36.65 24.17
CA GLU A 1184 -19.26 -36.91 25.07
C GLU A 1184 -18.72 -35.59 25.65
N ASP A 1185 -18.52 -34.57 24.82
CA ASP A 1185 -18.09 -33.23 25.24
C ASP A 1185 -19.11 -32.54 26.16
N LEU A 1186 -20.42 -32.70 25.90
CA LEU A 1186 -21.49 -32.17 26.76
C LEU A 1186 -21.57 -32.89 28.12
N ILE A 1187 -21.36 -34.21 28.14
CA ILE A 1187 -21.30 -34.99 29.39
C ILE A 1187 -20.08 -34.59 30.21
N TYR A 1188 -18.92 -34.38 29.58
CA TYR A 1188 -17.71 -33.86 30.24
C TYR A 1188 -17.92 -32.44 30.77
N SER A 1189 -18.57 -31.56 30.01
CA SER A 1189 -18.86 -30.18 30.44
C SER A 1189 -19.85 -30.14 31.61
N CYS A 1190 -20.89 -30.99 31.61
CA CYS A 1190 -21.81 -31.11 32.75
C CYS A 1190 -21.16 -31.74 33.99
N TYR A 1191 -20.27 -32.73 33.81
CA TYR A 1191 -19.49 -33.32 34.90
C TYR A 1191 -18.57 -32.28 35.56
N TYR A 1192 -17.85 -31.48 34.78
CA TYR A 1192 -16.99 -30.41 35.29
C TYR A 1192 -17.79 -29.28 35.95
N PHE A 1193 -18.95 -28.91 35.40
CA PHE A 1193 -19.83 -27.92 36.03
C PHE A 1193 -20.37 -28.43 37.37
N ALA A 1194 -20.84 -29.67 37.47
CA ALA A 1194 -21.32 -30.25 38.72
C ALA A 1194 -20.20 -30.42 39.75
N PHE A 1195 -18.99 -30.82 39.31
CA PHE A 1195 -17.81 -30.96 40.16
C PHE A 1195 -17.33 -29.60 40.71
N ASP A 1196 -17.26 -28.55 39.88
CA ASP A 1196 -16.84 -27.21 40.31
C ASP A 1196 -17.89 -26.57 41.23
N THR A 1197 -19.18 -26.81 40.97
CA THR A 1197 -20.28 -26.33 41.82
C THR A 1197 -20.29 -27.03 43.18
N SER A 1198 -20.04 -28.35 43.23
CA SER A 1198 -19.90 -29.12 44.47
C SER A 1198 -18.66 -28.73 45.27
N LYS A 1199 -17.55 -28.38 44.60
CA LYS A 1199 -16.30 -27.91 45.22
C LYS A 1199 -16.44 -26.50 45.81
N ARG A 1200 -17.18 -25.61 45.13
CA ARG A 1200 -17.54 -24.28 45.64
C ARG A 1200 -18.50 -24.35 46.84
N LEU A 1201 -19.48 -25.25 46.83
CA LEU A 1201 -20.37 -25.48 47.99
C LEU A 1201 -19.64 -26.10 49.20
N SER A 1202 -18.67 -26.99 48.96
CA SER A 1202 -17.82 -27.56 50.04
C SER A 1202 -16.89 -26.50 50.66
N ASN A 1203 -16.44 -25.52 49.89
CA ASN A 1203 -15.57 -24.44 50.38
C ASN A 1203 -16.33 -23.32 51.12
N CYS A 1204 -17.64 -23.18 50.91
CA CYS A 1204 -18.48 -22.25 51.68
C CYS A 1204 -18.97 -22.81 53.03
N LEU A 1205 -18.80 -24.11 53.29
CA LEU A 1205 -19.17 -24.75 54.57
C LEU A 1205 -17.99 -24.93 55.53
N CYS A 1206 -16.79 -24.49 55.13
CA CYS A 1206 -15.59 -24.45 55.97
C CYS A 1206 -14.82 -23.15 55.74
N ASN A 1207 -15.45 -22.01 56.05
CA ASN A 1207 -14.85 -20.77 56.59
C ASN A 1207 -15.92 -19.69 56.78
#